data_AF-A0A139Q1R8-F1
#
_entry.id   AF-A0A139Q1R8-F1
#
_cell.length_a   1.000
_cell.length_b   1.000
_cell.length_c   1.000
_cell.angle_alpha   90.00
_cell.angle_beta   90.00
_cell.angle_gamma   90.00
#
_symmetry.space_group_name_H-M   'P 1'
#
loop_
_entity.id
_entity.type
_entity.pdbx_description
1 polymer ?
#
loop_
_entity_poly.entity_id
_entity_poly.type
_entity_poly.pdbx_seq_one_letter_code
_entity_poly.pdbx_strand_id
1 'polypeptide(L)'
;MSSKFEILMNQLGVSDQLRRDPALVDARIERVVVHKISKIWEFHFVFSNILPIEIFLELKKGLGEEFSKTGNRAVFEIKALSQEFSNELLQAYYREAFSEGPCASQGFKSLYQNLNVRAEGNQLIIEGSEAIDKEHFKKNHLPNLAKQLEKFGFPVFVCQIEKNDALTQEQEEAFHVENEQIVQAANEEALRAMEQLEQMAPPPVEEKPAFDFQAKKAAAKPKLDKAEVTQMIDVTTEENRLVFEGVVFDVEHKVTRTGRVLINFKITDYTSSFSMQKWVKNEEEAQKFDLIKKNSWLRVRGNVEMNNFTRDLTMNVQDVQEVVHYERKDLMPEGERRVEFHAHTNMSTMDALPEVEEIVATAAKWGHKAVAITDHGNVQSFPHGYKAAKKAGIQLIYGMEANIVEDRVPIVYNEVEMDLSEATYVVFDVETTGLSAIYNDLIQVAASKMYKGNVIAEFDEFINPGYPLSAFTTELTGITDDHVKNAKPLEQVLQEFQEFCKDTVLVAHNATFDVGFMNANYERHGLPKISQPVIDTLEFARNLYPEYKRHGLGPLTKRFGVALEHHHMANYDAEATGRLLFIFIKEVAEKHGVTDLARLNIDLISPDSYKKARIKHATIYVKNQVGLKNIFKLVSLSNTKYFEGVPRIPRTVLDAHREGLILGSACSEGEVFDAVVSQGVDAAVEVAKYYDFIEVMPPAIYAPLIAKEQVKDMEELQTIIKSLIEVGDRLGKPVLATGNVHYIEPEEEIYREIIVRSLGQGVMINRTIGHGEHAQPAPLPKAHFRTTNEMLDEFAFLGEDLARKLVIENTNALADIFEPVEVVKGDLYTPFIDKAEETVAELTYKKAFEIYGNPLPDIVDLRIEKELTSILGNGFAVIYLASQMLVQRSNERGYLVGSRGSVGSSFVATMIGITEVNPLSPHYVCGQCQYSEFITDGSYGSGFDMPNKDCPNCGHKLSKNGQDIPFETFLGFDGDKVPDIDLNFSGEDQPSAHLDVRDIFGEEYAFRAGTVGTVAAKTAYGFVKGYERDYGKFYRDAEVERLAQGAAGVKRTTGQHPGELLLFLTTWMSTTLRLSSIQQMM
;
A
#
# COMPACT_ATOMS: atom_id res chain seq x y z
N MET A 1 58.02 0.46 42.86
CA MET A 1 57.57 -0.05 41.55
C MET A 1 56.52 0.92 41.07
N SER A 2 56.76 1.58 39.94
CA SER A 2 55.84 2.57 39.38
C SER A 2 54.49 1.91 39.08
N SER A 3 53.38 2.57 39.44
CA SER A 3 52.05 2.04 39.13
C SER A 3 51.90 1.94 37.60
N LYS A 4 51.15 0.96 37.08
CA LYS A 4 50.91 0.85 35.61
C LYS A 4 50.34 2.15 35.01
N PHE A 5 49.63 2.93 35.83
CA PHE A 5 49.10 4.23 35.48
C PHE A 5 50.20 5.28 35.34
N GLU A 6 51.17 5.35 36.25
CA GLU A 6 52.33 6.24 36.10
C GLU A 6 53.16 5.94 34.84
N ILE A 7 53.32 4.67 34.48
CA ILE A 7 54.00 4.27 33.23
C ILE A 7 53.24 4.83 32.02
N LEU A 8 51.91 4.70 32.00
CA LEU A 8 51.07 5.26 30.94
C LEU A 8 51.21 6.80 30.90
N MET A 9 51.10 7.48 32.04
CA MET A 9 51.24 8.95 32.10
C MET A 9 52.61 9.45 31.62
N ASN A 10 53.67 8.65 31.82
CA ASN A 10 54.99 8.91 31.26
C ASN A 10 55.02 8.78 29.73
N GLN A 11 54.35 7.77 29.18
CA GLN A 11 54.25 7.55 27.73
C GLN A 11 53.41 8.62 27.04
N LEU A 12 52.32 9.08 27.67
CA LEU A 12 51.43 10.10 27.11
C LEU A 12 52.04 11.51 27.11
N GLY A 13 53.25 11.71 27.67
CA GLY A 13 53.92 13.01 27.67
C GLY A 13 53.26 14.10 28.54
N VAL A 14 52.34 13.72 29.44
CA VAL A 14 51.60 14.66 30.31
C VAL A 14 52.56 15.44 31.21
N SER A 15 52.31 16.74 31.40
CA SER A 15 53.20 17.61 32.19
C SER A 15 53.36 17.18 33.65
N ASP A 16 54.54 17.41 34.23
CA ASP A 16 54.82 17.08 35.64
C ASP A 16 53.96 17.86 36.64
N GLN A 17 53.39 19.00 36.24
CA GLN A 17 52.42 19.73 37.04
C GLN A 17 51.08 18.99 37.13
N LEU A 18 50.57 18.48 36.00
CA LEU A 18 49.29 17.75 35.96
C LEU A 18 49.41 16.38 36.67
N ARG A 19 50.58 15.71 36.58
CA ARG A 19 50.82 14.43 37.26
C ARG A 19 50.81 14.52 38.80
N ARG A 20 51.02 15.72 39.34
CA ARG A 20 50.95 15.99 40.79
C ARG A 20 49.60 16.53 41.22
N ASP A 21 48.63 16.59 40.30
CA ASP A 21 47.28 17.02 40.62
C ASP A 21 46.65 16.06 41.65
N PRO A 22 46.02 16.57 42.73
CA PRO A 22 45.35 15.75 43.73
C PRO A 22 44.35 14.73 43.16
N ALA A 23 43.73 15.01 42.00
CA ALA A 23 42.77 14.12 41.34
C ALA A 23 43.41 12.83 40.78
N LEU A 24 44.74 12.81 40.56
CA LEU A 24 45.47 11.69 39.97
C LEU A 24 46.30 10.88 40.99
N VAL A 25 46.31 11.26 42.26
CA VAL A 25 47.19 10.66 43.29
C VAL A 25 46.91 9.17 43.50
N ASP A 26 45.64 8.75 43.48
CA ASP A 26 45.23 7.35 43.65
C ASP A 26 44.83 6.67 42.33
N ALA A 27 45.14 7.30 41.19
CA ALA A 27 44.73 6.82 39.89
C ALA A 27 45.36 5.47 39.54
N ARG A 28 44.55 4.53 39.06
CA ARG A 28 45.02 3.21 38.64
C ARG A 28 44.30 2.70 37.40
N ILE A 29 44.97 1.83 36.65
CA ILE A 29 44.37 1.07 35.56
C ILE A 29 43.82 -0.22 36.14
N GLU A 30 42.50 -0.41 36.08
CA GLU A 30 41.84 -1.65 36.51
C GLU A 30 42.11 -2.78 35.51
N ARG A 31 41.89 -2.49 34.22
CA ARG A 31 42.21 -3.41 33.13
C ARG A 31 42.34 -2.66 31.79
N VAL A 32 42.96 -3.33 30.82
CA VAL A 32 43.03 -2.89 29.42
C VAL A 32 42.55 -4.03 28.53
N VAL A 33 41.58 -3.76 27.67
CA VAL A 33 41.04 -4.72 26.69
C VAL A 33 41.58 -4.33 25.30
N VAL A 34 42.13 -5.31 24.57
CA VAL A 34 42.74 -5.07 23.26
C VAL A 34 41.95 -5.81 22.18
N HIS A 35 41.24 -5.04 21.36
CA HIS A 35 40.45 -5.53 20.24
C HIS A 35 41.33 -5.65 18.99
N LYS A 36 41.90 -6.84 18.77
CA LYS A 36 42.92 -7.06 17.73
C LYS A 36 42.45 -6.80 16.30
N ILE A 37 41.17 -7.04 16.00
CA ILE A 37 40.59 -6.89 14.65
C ILE A 37 40.24 -5.42 14.37
N SER A 38 39.55 -4.75 15.28
CA SER A 38 39.16 -3.34 15.14
C SER A 38 40.28 -2.35 15.48
N LYS A 39 41.45 -2.84 15.94
CA LYS A 39 42.60 -2.02 16.37
C LYS A 39 42.26 -1.03 17.49
N ILE A 40 41.36 -1.41 18.40
CA ILE A 40 40.93 -0.57 19.53
C ILE A 40 41.56 -1.06 20.83
N TRP A 41 42.10 -0.12 21.61
CA TRP A 41 42.57 -0.34 22.97
C TRP A 41 41.63 0.36 23.94
N GLU A 42 41.00 -0.40 24.81
CA GLU A 42 40.00 0.07 25.76
C GLU A 42 40.56 0.03 27.18
N PHE A 43 40.71 1.20 27.79
CA PHE A 43 41.26 1.37 29.13
C PHE A 43 40.13 1.56 30.14
N HIS A 44 40.19 0.84 31.26
CA HIS A 44 39.31 1.11 32.40
C HIS A 44 40.14 1.71 33.54
N PHE A 45 39.89 2.99 33.82
CA PHE A 45 40.58 3.75 34.85
C PHE A 45 39.74 3.84 36.12
N VAL A 46 40.43 3.88 37.27
CA VAL A 46 39.82 4.14 38.57
C VAL A 46 40.47 5.39 39.17
N PHE A 47 39.65 6.36 39.57
CA PHE A 47 40.06 7.60 40.22
C PHE A 47 39.32 7.80 41.55
N SER A 48 39.88 8.60 42.46
CA SER A 48 39.25 8.88 43.77
C SER A 48 37.97 9.71 43.65
N ASN A 49 37.95 10.70 42.74
CA ASN A 49 36.79 11.55 42.46
C ASN A 49 36.55 11.60 40.94
N ILE A 50 35.39 12.13 40.53
CA ILE A 50 35.15 12.47 39.12
C ILE A 50 36.19 13.50 38.69
N LEU A 51 36.86 13.25 37.57
CA LEU A 51 37.99 14.07 37.14
C LEU A 51 37.54 15.49 36.79
N PRO A 52 38.33 16.53 37.11
CA PRO A 52 38.18 17.84 36.50
C PRO A 52 38.21 17.73 34.96
N ILE A 53 37.34 18.46 34.27
CA ILE A 53 37.17 18.34 32.81
C ILE A 53 38.47 18.60 32.04
N GLU A 54 39.30 19.52 32.50
CA GLU A 54 40.59 19.85 31.90
C GLU A 54 41.55 18.65 31.90
N ILE A 55 41.58 17.89 33.01
CA ILE A 55 42.41 16.70 33.16
C ILE A 55 41.88 15.56 32.28
N PHE A 56 40.56 15.41 32.20
CA PHE A 56 39.93 14.43 31.32
C PHE A 56 40.25 14.69 29.84
N LEU A 57 40.12 15.93 29.38
CA LEU A 57 40.40 16.29 27.99
C LEU A 57 41.89 16.07 27.66
N GLU A 58 42.80 16.40 28.58
CA GLU A 58 44.23 16.18 28.38
C GLU A 58 44.57 14.67 28.35
N LEU A 59 43.95 13.86 29.21
CA LEU A 59 44.11 12.40 29.19
C LEU A 59 43.56 11.79 27.89
N LYS A 60 42.39 12.24 27.44
CA LYS A 60 41.75 11.82 26.18
C LYS A 60 42.62 12.16 24.97
N LYS A 61 43.10 13.40 24.92
CA LYS A 61 44.00 13.88 23.87
C LYS A 61 45.30 13.08 23.84
N GLY A 62 45.96 12.91 24.99
CA GLY A 62 47.20 12.15 25.10
C GLY A 62 47.04 10.71 24.62
N LEU A 63 45.99 10.00 25.06
CA LEU A 63 45.68 8.65 24.61
C LEU A 63 45.41 8.58 23.09
N GLY A 64 44.65 9.53 22.55
CA GLY A 64 44.38 9.60 21.12
C GLY A 64 45.64 9.82 20.28
N GLU A 65 46.48 10.78 20.68
CA GLU A 65 47.73 11.11 19.98
C GLU A 65 48.76 9.98 20.06
N GLU A 66 48.93 9.32 21.21
CA GLU A 66 49.94 8.28 21.37
C GLU A 66 49.57 6.98 20.64
N PHE A 67 48.31 6.54 20.73
CA PHE A 67 47.89 5.29 20.11
C PHE A 67 47.70 5.41 18.60
N SER A 68 47.30 6.59 18.10
CA SER A 68 47.18 6.84 16.65
C SER A 68 48.50 6.71 15.89
N LYS A 69 49.66 6.98 16.53
CA LYS A 69 51.01 6.76 15.95
C LYS A 69 51.24 5.32 15.47
N THR A 70 50.54 4.36 16.07
CA THR A 70 50.63 2.94 15.72
C THR A 70 49.46 2.44 14.88
N GLY A 71 48.58 3.34 14.43
CA GLY A 71 47.35 3.01 13.71
C GLY A 71 46.28 2.35 14.57
N ASN A 72 46.39 2.48 15.90
CA ASN A 72 45.40 2.00 16.87
C ASN A 72 44.56 3.18 17.40
N ARG A 73 43.33 2.90 17.81
CA ARG A 73 42.46 3.89 18.50
C ARG A 73 42.37 3.54 19.97
N ALA A 74 42.59 4.51 20.85
CA ALA A 74 42.35 4.36 22.28
C ALA A 74 40.95 4.88 22.65
N VAL A 75 40.25 4.14 23.49
CA VAL A 75 39.01 4.55 24.18
C VAL A 75 39.14 4.22 25.66
N PHE A 76 38.40 4.90 26.53
CA PHE A 76 38.48 4.61 27.95
C PHE A 76 37.18 4.87 28.70
N GLU A 77 37.04 4.17 29.82
CA GLU A 77 35.96 4.33 30.79
C GLU A 77 36.57 4.66 32.15
N ILE A 78 35.86 5.49 32.91
CA ILE A 78 36.27 5.96 34.23
C ILE A 78 35.32 5.41 35.27
N LYS A 79 35.90 4.92 36.36
CA LYS A 79 35.20 4.62 37.61
C LYS A 79 35.71 5.55 38.72
N ALA A 80 34.85 6.45 39.20
CA ALA A 80 35.16 7.30 40.35
C ALA A 80 34.72 6.61 41.66
N LEU A 81 35.60 6.58 42.67
CA LEU A 81 35.30 5.99 43.98
C LEU A 81 34.33 6.86 44.80
N SER A 82 34.48 8.19 44.71
CA SER A 82 33.53 9.18 45.19
C SER A 82 32.63 9.64 44.05
N GLN A 83 31.34 9.77 44.35
CA GLN A 83 30.30 10.22 43.42
C GLN A 83 29.88 11.68 43.70
N GLU A 84 30.69 12.43 44.45
CA GLU A 84 30.49 13.85 44.70
C GLU A 84 31.01 14.68 43.50
N PHE A 85 30.17 15.57 42.97
CA PHE A 85 30.50 16.50 41.88
C PHE A 85 29.69 17.79 42.00
N SER A 86 30.14 18.85 41.33
CA SER A 86 29.38 20.11 41.21
C SER A 86 28.58 20.13 39.90
N ASN A 87 27.49 20.91 39.87
CA ASN A 87 26.68 21.06 38.65
C ASN A 87 27.48 21.72 37.52
N GLU A 88 28.46 22.58 37.82
CA GLU A 88 29.35 23.15 36.81
C GLU A 88 30.22 22.07 36.13
N LEU A 89 30.71 21.11 36.92
CA LEU A 89 31.47 19.98 36.38
C LEU A 89 30.59 19.09 35.50
N LEU A 90 29.37 18.79 35.97
CA LEU A 90 28.38 18.03 35.19
C LEU A 90 28.05 18.73 33.86
N GLN A 91 27.82 20.04 33.88
CA GLN A 91 27.53 20.83 32.67
C GLN A 91 28.68 20.77 31.64
N ALA A 92 29.93 20.77 32.10
CA ALA A 92 31.09 20.65 31.23
C ALA A 92 31.19 19.25 30.57
N TYR A 93 31.01 18.19 31.35
CA TYR A 93 30.98 16.82 30.83
C TYR A 93 29.75 16.53 29.95
N TYR A 94 28.61 17.14 30.24
CA TYR A 94 27.43 17.07 29.41
C TYR A 94 27.72 17.59 28.00
N ARG A 95 28.37 18.75 27.86
CA ARG A 95 28.76 19.29 26.55
C ARG A 95 29.76 18.39 25.82
N GLU A 96 30.68 17.79 26.56
CA GLU A 96 31.69 16.87 26.04
C GLU A 96 31.10 15.52 25.61
N ALA A 97 29.99 15.06 26.21
CA ALA A 97 29.33 13.82 25.84
C ALA A 97 28.93 13.77 24.36
N PHE A 98 28.70 14.92 23.73
CA PHE A 98 28.33 15.04 22.31
C PHE A 98 29.55 15.17 21.37
N SER A 99 30.77 15.04 21.86
CA SER A 99 31.98 15.13 21.02
C SER A 99 32.26 13.84 20.23
N GLU A 100 31.83 12.68 20.75
CA GLU A 100 32.08 11.37 20.15
C GLU A 100 31.00 10.33 20.52
N GLY A 101 30.97 9.21 19.79
CA GLY A 101 30.08 8.08 20.10
C GLY A 101 28.61 8.32 19.70
N PRO A 102 27.65 7.59 20.29
CA PRO A 102 26.24 7.62 19.88
C PRO A 102 25.56 8.98 20.12
N CYS A 103 26.13 9.83 20.99
CA CYS A 103 25.63 11.18 21.24
C CYS A 103 26.10 12.20 20.19
N ALA A 104 27.07 11.87 19.33
CA ALA A 104 27.63 12.80 18.35
C ALA A 104 26.80 12.95 17.06
N SER A 105 25.65 12.29 16.96
CA SER A 105 24.78 12.43 15.79
C SER A 105 24.34 13.89 15.62
N GLN A 106 24.37 14.38 14.37
CA GLN A 106 24.24 15.81 14.09
C GLN A 106 22.94 16.41 14.62
N GLY A 107 21.82 15.69 14.51
CA GLY A 107 20.51 16.14 15.00
C GLY A 107 20.33 16.08 16.53
N PHE A 108 20.92 15.10 17.22
CA PHE A 108 20.86 15.06 18.68
C PHE A 108 21.79 16.12 19.29
N LYS A 109 22.99 16.27 18.72
CA LYS A 109 23.96 17.28 19.12
C LYS A 109 23.42 18.71 18.94
N SER A 110 22.83 19.04 17.79
CA SER A 110 22.32 20.39 17.52
C SER A 110 21.21 20.83 18.48
N LEU A 111 20.39 19.88 18.95
CA LEU A 111 19.25 20.16 19.81
C LEU A 111 19.58 20.15 21.30
N TYR A 112 20.51 19.28 21.73
CA TYR A 112 20.74 19.03 23.16
C TYR A 112 22.06 19.58 23.71
N GLN A 113 23.12 19.73 22.89
CA GLN A 113 24.47 20.02 23.41
C GLN A 113 24.55 21.32 24.24
N ASN A 114 23.78 22.33 23.85
CA ASN A 114 23.83 23.66 24.46
C ASN A 114 22.81 23.88 25.58
N LEU A 115 22.05 22.85 25.96
CA LEU A 115 21.07 22.94 27.04
C LEU A 115 21.72 22.96 28.42
N ASN A 116 21.04 23.59 29.37
CA ASN A 116 21.45 23.59 30.77
C ASN A 116 20.99 22.29 31.43
N VAL A 117 21.86 21.74 32.28
CA VAL A 117 21.59 20.51 33.03
C VAL A 117 21.94 20.63 34.50
N ARG A 118 21.17 19.94 35.34
CA ARG A 118 21.46 19.80 36.77
C ARG A 118 21.12 18.40 37.26
N ALA A 119 21.81 17.95 38.30
CA ALA A 119 21.51 16.67 38.95
C ALA A 119 20.59 16.86 40.16
N GLU A 120 19.52 16.08 40.22
CA GLU A 120 18.62 15.96 41.38
C GLU A 120 18.53 14.49 41.79
N GLY A 121 19.38 14.07 42.72
CA GLY A 121 19.54 12.66 43.09
C GLY A 121 20.04 11.82 41.90
N ASN A 122 19.25 10.82 41.48
CA ASN A 122 19.56 9.98 40.31
C ASN A 122 18.92 10.51 39.01
N GLN A 123 18.37 11.73 39.01
CA GLN A 123 17.78 12.34 37.82
C GLN A 123 18.71 13.39 37.23
N LEU A 124 18.90 13.32 35.91
CA LEU A 124 19.53 14.39 35.13
C LEU A 124 18.41 15.25 34.55
N ILE A 125 18.23 16.44 35.11
CA ILE A 125 17.24 17.40 34.62
C ILE A 125 17.88 18.19 33.49
N ILE A 126 17.25 18.16 32.32
CA ILE A 126 17.66 18.86 31.10
C ILE A 126 16.63 19.96 30.84
N GLU A 127 17.04 21.22 30.96
CA GLU A 127 16.17 22.37 30.74
C GLU A 127 16.10 22.70 29.25
N GLY A 128 14.89 22.71 28.67
CA GLY A 128 14.70 23.10 27.28
C GLY A 128 13.24 23.28 26.87
N SER A 129 13.01 23.52 25.58
CA SER A 129 11.69 23.85 25.04
C SER A 129 10.79 22.62 24.85
N GLU A 130 9.49 22.84 24.61
CA GLU A 130 8.56 21.72 24.36
C GLU A 130 8.94 20.90 23.10
N ALA A 131 9.61 21.52 22.12
CA ALA A 131 10.03 20.87 20.88
C ALA A 131 11.03 19.72 21.07
N ILE A 132 11.80 19.73 22.17
CA ILE A 132 12.76 18.67 22.50
C ILE A 132 12.13 17.55 23.34
N ASP A 133 10.89 17.70 23.83
CA ASP A 133 10.23 16.71 24.69
C ASP A 133 9.53 15.58 23.90
N LYS A 134 10.22 15.03 22.89
CA LYS A 134 9.67 13.99 22.00
C LYS A 134 10.01 12.57 22.46
N GLU A 135 9.03 11.66 22.36
CA GLU A 135 9.15 10.22 22.65
C GLU A 135 10.36 9.56 21.95
N HIS A 136 10.68 9.98 20.72
CA HIS A 136 11.83 9.47 19.96
C HIS A 136 13.16 9.70 20.69
N PHE A 137 13.41 10.91 21.20
CA PHE A 137 14.66 11.22 21.91
C PHE A 137 14.71 10.55 23.28
N LYS A 138 13.57 10.48 23.98
CA LYS A 138 13.47 9.79 25.28
C LYS A 138 13.84 8.31 25.20
N LYS A 139 13.41 7.62 24.14
CA LYS A 139 13.67 6.18 23.98
C LYS A 139 15.03 5.87 23.35
N ASN A 140 15.45 6.64 22.35
CA ASN A 140 16.57 6.26 21.50
C ASN A 140 17.88 7.02 21.77
N HIS A 141 17.83 8.21 22.38
CA HIS A 141 19.00 9.10 22.49
C HIS A 141 19.38 9.45 23.94
N LEU A 142 18.40 9.79 24.80
CA LEU A 142 18.67 10.10 26.21
C LEU A 142 19.29 8.93 27.00
N PRO A 143 18.95 7.64 26.75
CA PRO A 143 19.65 6.53 27.40
C PRO A 143 21.13 6.42 27.00
N ASN A 144 21.47 6.83 25.77
CA ASN A 144 22.86 6.86 25.31
C ASN A 144 23.66 7.98 26.01
N LEU A 145 23.03 9.13 26.25
CA LEU A 145 23.61 10.21 27.03
C LEU A 145 23.88 9.78 28.48
N ALA A 146 22.92 9.12 29.13
CA ALA A 146 23.09 8.60 30.48
C ALA A 146 24.25 7.59 30.57
N LYS A 147 24.32 6.65 29.61
CA LYS A 147 25.45 5.69 29.51
C LYS A 147 26.79 6.38 29.26
N GLN A 148 26.81 7.46 28.47
CA GLN A 148 28.04 8.19 28.19
C GLN A 148 28.55 8.94 29.43
N LEU A 149 27.68 9.54 30.23
CA LEU A 149 28.04 10.15 31.51
C LEU A 149 28.52 9.11 32.52
N GLU A 150 27.89 7.94 32.56
CA GLU A 150 28.34 6.79 33.37
C GLU A 150 29.78 6.38 33.00
N LYS A 151 30.11 6.32 31.71
CA LYS A 151 31.49 6.05 31.24
C LYS A 151 32.49 7.13 31.67
N PHE A 152 32.06 8.35 31.94
CA PHE A 152 32.90 9.42 32.48
C PHE A 152 33.07 9.35 33.99
N GLY A 153 32.41 8.40 34.67
CA GLY A 153 32.51 8.15 36.10
C GLY A 153 31.38 8.72 36.96
N PHE A 154 30.36 9.32 36.33
CA PHE A 154 29.16 9.81 37.01
C PHE A 154 28.23 8.67 37.44
N PRO A 155 27.29 8.91 38.38
CA PRO A 155 26.32 7.89 38.75
C PRO A 155 25.32 7.65 37.60
N VAL A 156 24.61 6.52 37.67
CA VAL A 156 23.58 6.19 36.67
C VAL A 156 22.42 7.19 36.78
N PHE A 157 22.23 7.97 35.72
CA PHE A 157 21.16 8.96 35.64
C PHE A 157 19.95 8.46 34.85
N VAL A 158 18.76 8.90 35.28
CA VAL A 158 17.54 8.89 34.47
C VAL A 158 17.32 10.31 33.94
N CYS A 159 17.36 10.49 32.63
CA CYS A 159 17.18 11.81 32.01
C CYS A 159 15.71 12.25 32.06
N GLN A 160 15.46 13.47 32.51
CA GLN A 160 14.16 14.13 32.47
C GLN A 160 14.28 15.50 31.82
N ILE A 161 13.25 15.88 31.07
CA ILE A 161 13.19 17.18 30.41
C ILE A 161 12.30 18.09 31.25
N GLU A 162 12.82 19.24 31.66
CA GLU A 162 12.07 20.27 32.34
C GLU A 162 11.77 21.41 31.36
N LYS A 163 10.48 21.72 31.22
CA LYS A 163 10.00 22.74 30.27
C LYS A 163 10.33 24.13 30.78
N ASN A 164 10.92 24.96 29.92
CA ASN A 164 11.13 26.38 30.18
C ASN A 164 10.38 27.22 29.14
N ASP A 165 9.29 27.87 29.58
CA ASP A 165 8.37 28.63 28.72
C ASP A 165 9.05 29.86 28.08
N ALA A 166 10.03 30.47 28.75
CA ALA A 166 10.77 31.62 28.23
C ALA A 166 11.71 31.24 27.08
N LEU A 167 12.38 30.08 27.18
CA LEU A 167 13.22 29.52 26.10
C LEU A 167 12.39 29.08 24.89
N THR A 168 11.12 28.73 25.10
CA THR A 168 10.20 28.31 24.02
C THR A 168 9.76 29.52 23.18
N GLN A 169 9.44 30.65 23.81
CA GLN A 169 9.13 31.90 23.09
C GLN A 169 10.36 32.48 22.38
N GLU A 170 11.53 32.46 23.01
CA GLU A 170 12.76 33.01 22.44
C GLU A 170 13.26 32.17 21.24
N GLN A 171 13.06 30.84 21.26
CA GLN A 171 13.36 29.96 20.12
C GLN A 171 12.33 30.06 18.98
N GLU A 172 11.05 30.31 19.27
CA GLU A 172 10.04 30.55 18.24
C GLU A 172 10.29 31.89 17.53
N GLU A 173 10.58 32.95 18.28
CA GLU A 173 10.95 34.25 17.70
C GLU A 173 12.28 34.17 16.95
N ALA A 174 13.30 33.49 17.49
CA ALA A 174 14.56 33.29 16.80
C ALA A 174 14.42 32.42 15.54
N PHE A 175 13.59 31.38 15.56
CA PHE A 175 13.31 30.53 14.39
C PHE A 175 12.51 31.27 13.31
N HIS A 176 11.59 32.16 13.70
CA HIS A 176 10.88 33.02 12.76
C HIS A 176 11.81 34.06 12.13
N VAL A 177 12.65 34.71 12.94
CA VAL A 177 13.64 35.68 12.45
C VAL A 177 14.73 35.00 11.62
N GLU A 178 15.20 33.82 12.00
CA GLU A 178 16.20 33.05 11.28
C GLU A 178 15.63 32.47 9.98
N ASN A 179 14.37 32.01 9.93
CA ASN A 179 13.75 31.63 8.67
C ASN A 179 13.50 32.82 7.76
N GLU A 180 13.07 33.97 8.28
CA GLU A 180 12.95 35.19 7.48
C GLU A 180 14.32 35.61 6.94
N GLN A 181 15.37 35.56 7.77
CA GLN A 181 16.74 35.85 7.36
C GLN A 181 17.31 34.79 6.41
N ILE A 182 17.00 33.51 6.55
CA ILE A 182 17.43 32.44 5.64
C ILE A 182 16.70 32.55 4.32
N VAL A 183 15.40 32.87 4.31
CA VAL A 183 14.63 33.09 3.09
C VAL A 183 15.08 34.36 2.39
N GLN A 184 15.37 35.43 3.14
CA GLN A 184 15.83 36.70 2.60
C GLN A 184 17.30 36.62 2.15
N ALA A 185 18.16 35.91 2.89
CA ALA A 185 19.53 35.59 2.49
C ALA A 185 19.57 34.61 1.33
N ALA A 186 18.71 33.58 1.27
CA ALA A 186 18.62 32.68 0.13
C ALA A 186 18.06 33.40 -1.11
N ASN A 187 17.15 34.36 -0.95
CA ASN A 187 16.70 35.21 -2.04
C ASN A 187 17.78 36.20 -2.49
N GLU A 188 18.51 36.83 -1.57
CA GLU A 188 19.63 37.72 -1.90
C GLU A 188 20.83 36.97 -2.44
N GLU A 189 21.11 35.76 -1.96
CA GLU A 189 22.19 34.88 -2.40
C GLU A 189 21.83 34.21 -3.72
N ALA A 190 20.56 33.87 -3.98
CA ALA A 190 20.08 33.50 -5.32
C ALA A 190 20.16 34.68 -6.28
N LEU A 191 19.85 35.90 -5.85
CA LEU A 191 19.98 37.11 -6.67
C LEU A 191 21.44 37.45 -6.96
N ARG A 192 22.33 37.36 -5.96
CA ARG A 192 23.78 37.56 -6.09
C ARG A 192 24.45 36.41 -6.83
N ALA A 193 24.00 35.18 -6.69
CA ALA A 193 24.48 34.04 -7.46
C ALA A 193 24.03 34.15 -8.92
N MET A 194 22.84 34.70 -9.20
CA MET A 194 22.41 35.07 -10.55
C MET A 194 23.26 36.21 -11.13
N GLU A 195 23.60 37.23 -10.34
CA GLU A 195 24.49 38.32 -10.76
C GLU A 195 25.97 37.87 -10.92
N GLN A 196 26.45 36.93 -10.10
CA GLN A 196 27.79 36.34 -10.21
C GLN A 196 27.89 35.35 -11.38
N LEU A 197 26.83 34.58 -11.67
CA LEU A 197 26.71 33.77 -12.89
C LEU A 197 26.66 34.65 -14.15
N GLU A 198 26.08 35.86 -14.08
CA GLU A 198 26.16 36.88 -15.14
C GLU A 198 27.58 37.43 -15.33
N GLN A 199 28.36 37.57 -14.25
CA GLN A 199 29.75 38.08 -14.29
C GLN A 199 30.81 37.02 -14.64
N MET A 200 30.52 35.72 -14.50
CA MET A 200 31.44 34.62 -14.86
C MET A 200 31.35 34.20 -16.34
N ALA A 201 30.66 34.98 -17.19
CA ALA A 201 30.74 34.80 -18.64
C ALA A 201 32.19 34.98 -19.12
N PRO A 202 32.76 34.05 -19.93
CA PRO A 202 34.10 34.26 -20.48
C PRO A 202 34.11 35.52 -21.36
N PRO A 203 35.18 36.34 -21.32
CA PRO A 203 35.25 37.58 -22.08
C PRO A 203 35.25 37.31 -23.60
N PRO A 204 34.81 38.28 -24.42
CA PRO A 204 34.77 38.12 -25.87
C PRO A 204 36.19 37.98 -26.44
N VAL A 205 36.35 37.07 -27.39
CA VAL A 205 37.61 36.76 -28.08
C VAL A 205 38.02 37.98 -28.93
N GLU A 206 39.20 38.56 -28.65
CA GLU A 206 39.83 39.57 -29.51
C GLU A 206 40.24 38.96 -30.86
N GLU A 207 39.91 39.65 -31.96
CA GLU A 207 40.40 39.32 -33.29
C GLU A 207 41.92 39.53 -33.39
N LYS A 208 42.65 38.46 -33.71
CA LYS A 208 44.04 38.51 -34.20
C LYS A 208 44.21 37.65 -35.46
N PRO A 209 45.18 38.01 -36.32
CA PRO A 209 45.01 37.94 -37.76
C PRO A 209 45.21 36.55 -38.35
N ALA A 210 44.62 36.37 -39.53
CA ALA A 210 44.59 35.16 -40.33
C ALA A 210 45.90 34.35 -40.30
N PHE A 211 45.79 33.07 -39.91
CA PHE A 211 46.87 32.10 -40.00
C PHE A 211 46.47 30.95 -40.93
N ASP A 212 47.41 30.62 -41.80
CA ASP A 212 47.32 29.76 -42.98
C ASP A 212 46.82 28.34 -42.68
N PHE A 213 45.87 27.87 -43.50
CA PHE A 213 45.18 26.60 -43.37
C PHE A 213 45.97 25.48 -44.09
N GLN A 214 47.20 25.20 -43.67
CA GLN A 214 47.87 23.96 -44.05
C GLN A 214 48.63 23.31 -42.89
N ALA A 215 48.30 22.03 -42.68
CA ALA A 215 48.98 21.04 -41.85
C ALA A 215 48.84 21.18 -40.32
N LYS A 216 47.73 20.65 -39.78
CA LYS A 216 47.77 19.70 -38.66
C LYS A 216 46.53 18.81 -38.68
N LYS A 217 46.74 17.53 -39.01
CA LYS A 217 45.79 16.44 -38.79
C LYS A 217 45.29 16.53 -37.33
N ALA A 218 44.05 16.95 -37.14
CA ALA A 218 43.35 16.69 -35.89
C ALA A 218 43.23 15.16 -35.78
N ALA A 219 43.77 14.60 -34.69
CA ALA A 219 43.48 13.23 -34.32
C ALA A 219 41.96 13.04 -34.33
N ALA A 220 41.48 12.03 -35.07
CA ALA A 220 40.07 11.74 -35.18
C ALA A 220 39.47 11.57 -33.77
N LYS A 221 38.51 12.44 -33.39
CA LYS A 221 37.71 12.22 -32.18
C LYS A 221 37.06 10.83 -32.31
N PRO A 222 37.22 9.92 -31.34
CA PRO A 222 36.47 8.67 -31.36
C PRO A 222 34.98 9.03 -31.36
N LYS A 223 34.25 8.47 -32.32
CA LYS A 223 32.81 8.62 -32.42
C LYS A 223 32.17 8.11 -31.11
N LEU A 224 31.12 8.81 -30.67
CA LEU A 224 30.40 8.53 -29.40
C LEU A 224 29.70 7.15 -29.41
N ASP A 225 29.47 6.60 -30.60
CA ASP A 225 28.91 5.27 -30.86
C ASP A 225 29.79 4.10 -30.33
N LYS A 226 31.11 4.29 -30.19
CA LYS A 226 32.07 3.28 -29.72
C LYS A 226 32.65 3.54 -28.33
N ALA A 227 32.15 4.55 -27.62
CA ALA A 227 32.60 4.83 -26.27
C ALA A 227 32.00 3.81 -25.28
N GLU A 228 32.78 3.43 -24.27
CA GLU A 228 32.33 2.59 -23.17
C GLU A 228 31.32 3.37 -22.32
N VAL A 229 30.15 2.77 -22.08
CA VAL A 229 29.08 3.37 -21.29
C VAL A 229 29.29 3.03 -19.83
N THR A 230 29.28 4.04 -18.97
CA THR A 230 29.37 3.89 -17.52
C THR A 230 27.96 3.78 -16.94
N GLN A 231 27.72 2.83 -16.04
CA GLN A 231 26.44 2.77 -15.31
C GLN A 231 26.36 3.90 -14.28
N MET A 232 25.21 4.54 -14.17
CA MET A 232 25.03 5.71 -13.31
C MET A 232 25.17 5.38 -11.83
N ILE A 233 24.82 4.16 -11.41
CA ILE A 233 24.95 3.73 -10.02
C ILE A 233 26.41 3.71 -9.52
N ASP A 234 27.37 3.46 -10.41
CA ASP A 234 28.78 3.35 -10.05
C ASP A 234 29.46 4.71 -9.80
N VAL A 235 28.85 5.82 -10.24
CA VAL A 235 29.47 7.16 -10.21
C VAL A 235 29.14 7.89 -8.92
N THR A 236 30.00 7.79 -7.91
CA THR A 236 29.77 8.40 -6.58
C THR A 236 30.58 9.67 -6.31
N THR A 237 31.53 10.00 -7.19
CA THR A 237 32.42 11.16 -7.06
C THR A 237 32.49 11.97 -8.35
N GLU A 238 33.16 13.13 -8.31
CA GLU A 238 33.43 13.92 -9.52
C GLU A 238 34.35 13.16 -10.47
N GLU A 239 33.97 13.10 -11.75
CA GLU A 239 34.69 12.36 -12.77
C GLU A 239 34.62 13.09 -14.12
N ASN A 240 35.73 13.05 -14.85
CA ASN A 240 35.85 13.75 -16.12
C ASN A 240 35.59 12.81 -17.28
N ARG A 241 34.88 13.30 -18.31
CA ARG A 241 34.67 12.62 -19.61
C ARG A 241 33.91 11.28 -19.51
N LEU A 242 32.95 11.18 -18.61
CA LEU A 242 32.05 10.02 -18.53
C LEU A 242 31.08 9.99 -19.71
N VAL A 243 30.63 8.78 -20.04
CA VAL A 243 29.60 8.53 -21.04
C VAL A 243 28.45 7.79 -20.38
N PHE A 244 27.29 8.43 -20.34
CA PHE A 244 26.05 7.80 -19.89
C PHE A 244 25.15 7.48 -21.07
N GLU A 245 24.34 6.45 -20.90
CA GLU A 245 23.23 6.12 -21.78
C GLU A 245 21.98 5.92 -20.94
N GLY A 246 20.88 6.58 -21.29
CA GLY A 246 19.64 6.44 -20.55
C GLY A 246 18.49 7.21 -21.17
N VAL A 247 17.31 7.09 -20.56
CA VAL A 247 16.09 7.78 -20.97
C VAL A 247 15.94 9.12 -20.28
N VAL A 248 15.56 10.15 -21.03
CA VAL A 248 15.20 11.46 -20.49
C VAL A 248 13.81 11.39 -19.86
N PHE A 249 13.69 11.64 -18.55
CA PHE A 249 12.39 11.66 -17.86
C PHE A 249 11.91 13.07 -17.50
N ASP A 250 12.81 14.06 -17.55
CA ASP A 250 12.49 15.48 -17.30
C ASP A 250 13.38 16.40 -18.14
N VAL A 251 12.83 17.53 -18.59
CA VAL A 251 13.54 18.54 -19.40
C VAL A 251 12.94 19.94 -19.17
N GLU A 252 13.82 20.92 -18.94
CA GLU A 252 13.50 22.32 -18.71
C GLU A 252 14.43 23.22 -19.53
N HIS A 253 13.86 24.22 -20.18
CA HIS A 253 14.61 25.24 -20.93
C HIS A 253 14.54 26.57 -20.19
N LYS A 254 15.71 27.11 -19.83
CA LYS A 254 15.80 28.41 -19.16
C LYS A 254 16.60 29.40 -20.00
N VAL A 255 15.95 30.48 -20.41
CA VAL A 255 16.58 31.59 -21.13
C VAL A 255 17.14 32.60 -20.12
N THR A 256 18.43 32.89 -20.21
CA THR A 256 19.09 33.90 -19.36
C THR A 256 18.85 35.31 -19.91
N ARG A 257 19.03 36.33 -19.06
CA ARG A 257 18.94 37.75 -19.47
C ARG A 257 19.93 38.12 -20.59
N THR A 258 21.03 37.38 -20.71
CA THR A 258 22.05 37.55 -21.76
C THR A 258 21.69 36.90 -23.10
N GLY A 259 20.53 36.23 -23.20
CA GLY A 259 20.07 35.52 -24.39
C GLY A 259 20.60 34.10 -24.53
N ARG A 260 21.53 33.65 -23.68
CA ARG A 260 21.99 32.24 -23.63
C ARG A 260 20.90 31.35 -23.05
N VAL A 261 20.81 30.12 -23.53
CA VAL A 261 19.84 29.12 -23.09
C VAL A 261 20.56 28.01 -22.33
N LEU A 262 20.03 27.64 -21.17
CA LEU A 262 20.42 26.46 -20.41
C LEU A 262 19.34 25.39 -20.60
N ILE A 263 19.73 24.24 -21.13
CA ILE A 263 18.89 23.04 -21.20
C ILE A 263 19.25 22.18 -20.00
N ASN A 264 18.36 22.12 -19.03
CA ASN A 264 18.42 21.21 -17.90
C ASN A 264 17.59 19.98 -18.25
N PHE A 265 18.13 18.80 -18.03
CA PHE A 265 17.38 17.56 -18.25
C PHE A 265 17.87 16.48 -17.30
N LYS A 266 17.03 15.49 -17.03
CA LYS A 266 17.37 14.39 -16.14
C LYS A 266 17.29 13.09 -16.90
N ILE A 267 18.32 12.27 -16.76
CA ILE A 267 18.42 10.96 -17.41
C ILE A 267 18.50 9.87 -16.35
N THR A 268 17.82 8.75 -16.59
CA THR A 268 17.99 7.51 -15.84
C THR A 268 18.40 6.38 -16.77
N ASP A 269 19.31 5.52 -16.33
CA ASP A 269 19.62 4.23 -16.95
C ASP A 269 18.90 3.08 -16.21
N TYR A 270 17.94 3.43 -15.35
CA TYR A 270 17.21 2.61 -14.40
C TYR A 270 18.02 2.03 -13.23
N THR A 271 19.35 2.09 -13.26
CA THR A 271 20.23 1.78 -12.12
C THR A 271 20.36 2.97 -11.18
N SER A 272 20.42 4.18 -11.74
CA SER A 272 20.35 5.45 -11.02
C SER A 272 19.93 6.58 -11.97
N SER A 273 20.02 7.83 -11.50
CA SER A 273 19.66 9.01 -12.28
C SER A 273 20.61 10.17 -12.01
N PHE A 274 20.79 11.02 -13.02
CA PHE A 274 21.62 12.21 -12.97
C PHE A 274 20.91 13.42 -13.57
N SER A 275 21.15 14.59 -12.96
CA SER A 275 20.86 15.88 -13.57
C SER A 275 21.94 16.21 -14.60
N MET A 276 21.52 16.73 -15.75
CA MET A 276 22.35 17.07 -16.90
C MET A 276 22.14 18.55 -17.25
N GLN A 277 23.22 19.21 -17.65
CA GLN A 277 23.20 20.62 -18.06
C GLN A 277 23.90 20.82 -19.40
N LYS A 278 23.24 21.54 -20.31
CA LYS A 278 23.80 21.96 -21.59
C LYS A 278 23.59 23.45 -21.83
N TRP A 279 24.68 24.19 -21.92
CA TRP A 279 24.67 25.61 -22.29
C TRP A 279 24.75 25.79 -23.82
N VAL A 280 23.89 26.64 -24.37
CA VAL A 280 23.88 27.06 -25.78
C VAL A 280 23.73 28.58 -25.91
N LYS A 281 24.15 29.15 -27.05
CA LYS A 281 24.29 30.61 -27.17
C LYS A 281 22.98 31.36 -27.28
N ASN A 282 21.96 30.77 -27.91
CA ASN A 282 20.65 31.36 -28.16
C ASN A 282 19.60 30.28 -28.45
N GLU A 283 18.32 30.68 -28.56
CA GLU A 283 17.21 29.75 -28.85
C GLU A 283 17.34 29.04 -30.20
N GLU A 284 17.92 29.68 -31.21
CA GLU A 284 18.12 29.07 -32.53
C GLU A 284 19.15 27.92 -32.47
N GLU A 285 20.18 28.04 -31.63
CA GLU A 285 21.13 26.96 -31.36
C GLU A 285 20.53 25.90 -30.43
N ALA A 286 19.59 26.25 -29.55
CA ALA A 286 18.86 25.31 -28.71
C ALA A 286 18.01 24.32 -29.55
N GLN A 287 17.44 24.77 -30.67
CA GLN A 287 16.69 23.91 -31.61
C GLN A 287 17.52 22.73 -32.15
N LYS A 288 18.86 22.85 -32.19
CA LYS A 288 19.74 21.74 -32.60
C LYS A 288 19.76 20.58 -31.60
N PHE A 289 19.18 20.79 -30.42
CA PHE A 289 19.07 19.82 -29.34
C PHE A 289 17.61 19.43 -29.06
N ASP A 290 16.69 19.62 -30.02
CA ASP A 290 15.29 19.15 -29.94
C ASP A 290 15.16 17.63 -29.72
N LEU A 291 16.25 16.89 -29.97
CA LEU A 291 16.38 15.47 -29.60
C LEU A 291 16.34 15.23 -28.07
N ILE A 292 16.65 16.25 -27.25
CA ILE A 292 16.54 16.20 -25.79
C ILE A 292 15.10 16.51 -25.41
N LYS A 293 14.26 15.48 -25.48
CA LYS A 293 12.86 15.55 -25.06
C LYS A 293 12.52 14.32 -24.22
N LYS A 294 11.49 14.44 -23.38
CA LYS A 294 11.01 13.36 -22.54
C LYS A 294 10.77 12.08 -23.35
N ASN A 295 11.14 10.93 -22.77
CA ASN A 295 11.13 9.58 -23.35
C ASN A 295 12.17 9.32 -24.46
N SER A 296 13.04 10.27 -24.77
CA SER A 296 14.14 10.01 -25.72
C SER A 296 15.29 9.31 -25.02
N TRP A 297 15.83 8.28 -25.67
CA TRP A 297 17.03 7.60 -25.22
C TRP A 297 18.25 8.30 -25.78
N LEU A 298 19.13 8.75 -24.88
CA LEU A 298 20.30 9.54 -25.23
C LEU A 298 21.56 8.89 -24.70
N ARG A 299 22.60 8.92 -25.53
CA ARG A 299 23.99 8.77 -25.09
C ARG A 299 24.61 10.14 -24.95
N VAL A 300 25.01 10.48 -23.72
CA VAL A 300 25.60 11.78 -23.36
C VAL A 300 27.03 11.58 -22.91
N ARG A 301 27.91 12.51 -23.27
CA ARG A 301 29.29 12.58 -22.78
C ARG A 301 29.54 13.93 -22.13
N GLY A 302 30.13 13.92 -20.94
CA GLY A 302 30.37 15.14 -20.18
C GLY A 302 31.28 14.94 -18.99
N ASN A 303 31.43 16.00 -18.20
CA ASN A 303 32.11 15.94 -16.91
C ASN A 303 31.03 15.94 -15.81
N VAL A 304 31.17 15.06 -14.83
CA VAL A 304 30.34 15.03 -13.63
C VAL A 304 31.05 15.82 -12.54
N GLU A 305 30.40 16.88 -12.09
CA GLU A 305 30.95 17.85 -11.13
C GLU A 305 29.91 18.12 -10.04
N MET A 306 30.34 18.46 -8.82
CA MET A 306 29.43 18.86 -7.76
C MET A 306 28.80 20.21 -8.10
N ASN A 307 27.48 20.23 -8.25
CA ASN A 307 26.77 21.49 -8.42
C ASN A 307 26.56 22.12 -7.04
N ASN A 308 27.24 23.23 -6.77
CA ASN A 308 27.19 23.90 -5.47
C ASN A 308 25.79 24.45 -5.10
N PHE A 309 24.90 24.66 -6.08
CA PHE A 309 23.54 25.14 -5.84
C PHE A 309 22.61 24.00 -5.39
N THR A 310 22.61 22.89 -6.13
CA THR A 310 21.78 21.71 -5.80
C THR A 310 22.45 20.81 -4.77
N ARG A 311 23.75 21.00 -4.51
CA ARG A 311 24.62 20.13 -3.68
C ARG A 311 24.59 18.66 -4.14
N ASP A 312 24.45 18.46 -5.44
CA ASP A 312 24.36 17.14 -6.06
C ASP A 312 25.26 17.05 -7.30
N LEU A 313 25.69 15.83 -7.65
CA LEU A 313 26.52 15.59 -8.82
C LEU A 313 25.70 15.83 -10.09
N THR A 314 26.20 16.71 -10.96
CA THR A 314 25.54 17.11 -12.20
C THR A 314 26.52 16.93 -13.35
N MET A 315 26.04 16.41 -14.48
CA MET A 315 26.86 16.31 -15.68
C MET A 315 26.76 17.57 -16.54
N ASN A 316 27.90 18.22 -16.78
CA ASN A 316 28.07 19.22 -17.81
C ASN A 316 28.27 18.55 -19.17
N VAL A 317 27.22 18.57 -20.00
CA VAL A 317 27.15 17.79 -21.25
C VAL A 317 27.94 18.45 -22.37
N GLN A 318 28.89 17.72 -22.94
CA GLN A 318 29.71 18.16 -24.08
C GLN A 318 29.11 17.68 -25.39
N ASP A 319 28.81 16.38 -25.48
CA ASP A 319 28.25 15.74 -26.65
C ASP A 319 26.97 14.99 -26.27
N VAL A 320 26.00 14.97 -27.18
CA VAL A 320 24.75 14.22 -27.04
C VAL A 320 24.43 13.55 -28.37
N GLN A 321 23.92 12.34 -28.30
CA GLN A 321 23.47 11.56 -29.43
C GLN A 321 22.21 10.80 -29.04
N GLU A 322 21.19 10.85 -29.89
CA GLU A 322 20.03 9.96 -29.75
C GLU A 322 20.44 8.52 -30.08
N VAL A 323 20.02 7.58 -29.24
CA VAL A 323 20.27 6.16 -29.43
C VAL A 323 18.95 5.40 -29.54
N VAL A 324 18.97 4.34 -30.33
CA VAL A 324 17.83 3.43 -30.44
C VAL A 324 17.90 2.48 -29.25
N HIS A 325 16.96 2.62 -28.34
CA HIS A 325 16.74 1.63 -27.29
C HIS A 325 15.80 0.55 -27.80
N TYR A 326 16.17 -0.71 -27.61
CA TYR A 326 15.36 -1.84 -28.01
C TYR A 326 14.40 -2.20 -26.89
N GLU A 327 13.13 -1.82 -27.07
CA GLU A 327 12.06 -2.24 -26.17
C GLU A 327 11.90 -3.77 -26.17
N ARG A 328 11.43 -4.34 -25.06
CA ARG A 328 11.05 -5.75 -24.97
C ARG A 328 9.99 -6.10 -26.01
N LYS A 329 10.20 -7.21 -26.70
CA LYS A 329 9.30 -7.72 -27.74
C LYS A 329 9.03 -9.18 -27.49
N ASP A 330 7.78 -9.57 -27.71
CA ASP A 330 7.42 -10.97 -27.82
C ASP A 330 7.97 -11.54 -29.13
N LEU A 331 8.88 -12.50 -29.02
CA LEU A 331 9.60 -13.09 -30.15
C LEU A 331 8.83 -14.25 -30.80
N MET A 332 7.68 -14.65 -30.25
CA MET A 332 6.93 -15.77 -30.78
C MET A 332 6.18 -15.42 -32.07
N PRO A 333 6.06 -16.38 -33.02
CA PRO A 333 5.28 -16.22 -34.23
C PRO A 333 3.83 -15.81 -33.95
N GLU A 334 3.21 -15.13 -34.91
CA GLU A 334 1.78 -14.81 -34.84
C GLU A 334 0.96 -16.11 -34.76
N GLY A 335 0.03 -16.19 -33.80
CA GLY A 335 -0.74 -17.40 -33.49
C GLY A 335 -0.10 -18.31 -32.42
N GLU A 336 1.16 -18.09 -32.03
CA GLU A 336 1.85 -18.85 -30.98
C GLU A 336 2.18 -18.00 -29.74
N ARG A 337 1.38 -16.96 -29.50
CA ARG A 337 1.57 -16.02 -28.39
C ARG A 337 0.63 -16.36 -27.25
N ARG A 338 1.07 -16.17 -26.01
CA ARG A 338 0.27 -16.45 -24.82
C ARG A 338 -0.86 -15.44 -24.62
N VAL A 339 -1.74 -15.76 -23.69
CA VAL A 339 -2.68 -14.83 -23.06
C VAL A 339 -2.36 -14.76 -21.58
N GLU A 340 -2.24 -13.55 -21.04
CA GLU A 340 -2.10 -13.35 -19.59
C GLU A 340 -3.46 -13.43 -18.89
N PHE A 341 -3.55 -14.23 -17.84
CA PHE A 341 -4.78 -14.46 -17.07
C PHE A 341 -4.73 -13.86 -15.67
N HIS A 342 -3.58 -13.45 -15.15
CA HIS A 342 -3.45 -12.95 -13.80
C HIS A 342 -2.60 -11.68 -13.80
N ALA A 343 -3.25 -10.52 -13.75
CA ALA A 343 -2.60 -9.22 -13.81
C ALA A 343 -3.33 -8.18 -12.96
N HIS A 344 -2.55 -7.43 -12.19
CA HIS A 344 -2.98 -6.38 -11.28
C HIS A 344 -2.64 -5.02 -11.88
N THR A 345 -3.55 -4.07 -11.70
CA THR A 345 -3.39 -2.69 -12.14
C THR A 345 -3.13 -1.79 -10.93
N ASN A 346 -2.92 -0.49 -11.17
CA ASN A 346 -2.86 0.54 -10.14
C ASN A 346 -4.10 0.62 -9.23
N MET A 347 -5.19 -0.12 -9.51
CA MET A 347 -6.37 -0.27 -8.64
C MET A 347 -6.24 -1.40 -7.61
N SER A 348 -5.20 -2.23 -7.69
CA SER A 348 -4.76 -3.12 -6.61
C SER A 348 -4.03 -2.29 -5.54
N THR A 349 -4.81 -1.92 -4.52
CA THR A 349 -4.47 -0.90 -3.51
C THR A 349 -3.07 -1.10 -2.93
N MET A 350 -2.18 -0.12 -3.15
CA MET A 350 -0.81 -0.08 -2.63
C MET A 350 0.04 -1.32 -2.98
N ASP A 351 -0.20 -1.96 -4.12
CA ASP A 351 0.53 -3.19 -4.50
C ASP A 351 1.00 -3.25 -5.96
N ALA A 352 0.18 -2.83 -6.93
CA ALA A 352 0.56 -2.85 -8.35
C ALA A 352 0.64 -1.44 -8.96
N LEU A 353 1.46 -1.30 -10.00
CA LEU A 353 1.81 -0.03 -10.63
C LEU A 353 1.03 0.33 -11.90
N PRO A 354 0.81 -0.60 -12.85
CA PRO A 354 0.48 -0.22 -14.20
C PRO A 354 -0.97 0.24 -14.32
N GLU A 355 -1.21 1.26 -15.12
CA GLU A 355 -2.58 1.57 -15.53
C GLU A 355 -3.11 0.45 -16.43
N VAL A 356 -4.43 0.20 -16.40
CA VAL A 356 -5.02 -0.85 -17.25
C VAL A 356 -4.77 -0.58 -18.74
N GLU A 357 -4.73 0.69 -19.13
CA GLU A 357 -4.35 1.16 -20.46
C GLU A 357 -2.97 0.65 -20.89
N GLU A 358 -1.99 0.61 -19.97
CA GLU A 358 -0.60 0.19 -20.25
C GLU A 358 -0.52 -1.32 -20.45
N ILE A 359 -1.21 -2.10 -19.61
CA ILE A 359 -1.31 -3.57 -19.76
C ILE A 359 -1.93 -3.90 -21.13
N VAL A 360 -3.06 -3.27 -21.45
CA VAL A 360 -3.78 -3.50 -22.72
C VAL A 360 -2.92 -3.09 -23.91
N ALA A 361 -2.26 -1.93 -23.86
CA ALA A 361 -1.38 -1.47 -24.93
C ALA A 361 -0.18 -2.40 -25.13
N THR A 362 0.42 -2.88 -24.04
CA THR A 362 1.57 -3.80 -24.08
C THR A 362 1.18 -5.16 -24.67
N ALA A 363 0.07 -5.74 -24.19
CA ALA A 363 -0.45 -6.99 -24.73
C ALA A 363 -0.78 -6.88 -26.24
N ALA A 364 -1.41 -5.79 -26.66
CA ALA A 364 -1.72 -5.54 -28.07
C ALA A 364 -0.44 -5.35 -28.90
N LYS A 365 0.56 -4.63 -28.38
CA LYS A 365 1.87 -4.43 -29.03
C LYS A 365 2.64 -5.74 -29.21
N TRP A 366 2.58 -6.62 -28.22
CA TRP A 366 3.11 -7.99 -28.30
C TRP A 366 2.22 -8.93 -29.12
N GLY A 367 1.03 -8.47 -29.53
CA GLY A 367 0.02 -9.20 -30.30
C GLY A 367 -0.47 -10.45 -29.60
N HIS A 368 -0.66 -10.36 -28.28
CA HIS A 368 -1.48 -11.30 -27.54
C HIS A 368 -2.93 -11.11 -27.99
N LYS A 369 -3.70 -12.20 -28.13
CA LYS A 369 -5.09 -12.09 -28.61
C LYS A 369 -6.05 -11.52 -27.57
N ALA A 370 -5.71 -11.73 -26.29
CA ALA A 370 -6.47 -11.29 -25.14
C ALA A 370 -5.52 -10.98 -23.97
N VAL A 371 -6.03 -10.28 -22.97
CA VAL A 371 -5.37 -10.07 -21.68
C VAL A 371 -6.43 -9.98 -20.58
N ALA A 372 -6.17 -10.55 -19.41
CA ALA A 372 -7.05 -10.44 -18.26
C ALA A 372 -6.56 -9.38 -17.26
N ILE A 373 -7.51 -8.82 -16.50
CA ILE A 373 -7.23 -8.00 -15.32
C ILE A 373 -7.95 -8.60 -14.11
N THR A 374 -7.26 -8.70 -12.98
CA THR A 374 -7.69 -9.43 -11.78
C THR A 374 -7.31 -8.69 -10.49
N ASP A 375 -7.69 -7.42 -10.39
CA ASP A 375 -7.37 -6.59 -9.22
C ASP A 375 -7.85 -7.19 -7.89
N HIS A 376 -7.14 -6.91 -6.79
CA HIS A 376 -7.49 -7.45 -5.47
C HIS A 376 -8.82 -6.89 -4.95
N GLY A 377 -9.82 -7.77 -4.82
CA GLY A 377 -11.09 -7.50 -4.15
C GLY A 377 -11.94 -6.37 -4.75
N ASN A 378 -11.62 -5.93 -5.97
CA ASN A 378 -12.32 -4.85 -6.65
C ASN A 378 -12.26 -4.98 -8.18
N VAL A 379 -13.03 -4.13 -8.88
CA VAL A 379 -13.17 -4.13 -10.35
C VAL A 379 -13.10 -2.71 -10.93
N GLN A 380 -12.38 -1.81 -10.25
CA GLN A 380 -12.39 -0.38 -10.57
C GLN A 380 -11.73 -0.04 -11.91
N SER A 381 -10.85 -0.92 -12.40
CA SER A 381 -10.19 -0.81 -13.70
C SER A 381 -11.12 -1.09 -14.88
N PHE A 382 -12.30 -1.69 -14.67
CA PHE A 382 -13.16 -2.17 -15.76
C PHE A 382 -13.59 -1.08 -16.76
N PRO A 383 -14.03 0.13 -16.34
CA PRO A 383 -14.46 1.16 -17.29
C PRO A 383 -13.33 1.65 -18.19
N HIS A 384 -12.14 1.83 -17.62
CA HIS A 384 -10.93 2.25 -18.32
C HIS A 384 -10.43 1.16 -19.27
N GLY A 385 -10.36 -0.09 -18.77
CA GLY A 385 -9.99 -1.25 -19.57
C GLY A 385 -10.94 -1.49 -20.74
N TYR A 386 -12.26 -1.33 -20.55
CA TYR A 386 -13.24 -1.45 -21.64
C TYR A 386 -13.00 -0.46 -22.77
N LYS A 387 -12.72 0.81 -22.44
CA LYS A 387 -12.38 1.83 -23.44
C LYS A 387 -11.04 1.54 -24.12
N ALA A 388 -10.02 1.16 -23.34
CA ALA A 388 -8.68 0.85 -23.84
C ALA A 388 -8.68 -0.35 -24.79
N ALA A 389 -9.33 -1.44 -24.40
CA ALA A 389 -9.42 -2.68 -25.18
C ALA A 389 -10.13 -2.46 -26.51
N LYS A 390 -11.26 -1.73 -26.49
CA LYS A 390 -11.99 -1.36 -27.72
C LYS A 390 -11.14 -0.50 -28.67
N LYS A 391 -10.34 0.42 -28.13
CA LYS A 391 -9.42 1.26 -28.92
C LYS A 391 -8.26 0.45 -29.50
N ALA A 392 -7.72 -0.49 -28.74
CA ALA A 392 -6.59 -1.33 -29.15
C ALA A 392 -6.99 -2.52 -30.03
N GLY A 393 -8.27 -2.91 -30.06
CA GLY A 393 -8.77 -4.05 -30.82
C GLY A 393 -8.38 -5.41 -30.23
N ILE A 394 -8.13 -5.47 -28.92
CA ILE A 394 -7.77 -6.70 -28.18
C ILE A 394 -8.92 -7.10 -27.24
N GLN A 395 -9.13 -8.39 -27.01
CA GLN A 395 -10.11 -8.87 -26.03
C GLN A 395 -9.60 -8.65 -24.61
N LEU A 396 -10.38 -7.95 -23.78
CA LEU A 396 -10.12 -7.83 -22.35
C LEU A 396 -10.97 -8.83 -21.59
N ILE A 397 -10.32 -9.64 -20.76
CA ILE A 397 -10.98 -10.59 -19.87
C ILE A 397 -11.12 -9.92 -18.50
N TYR A 398 -12.36 -9.68 -18.09
CA TYR A 398 -12.66 -8.98 -16.84
C TYR A 398 -12.66 -9.96 -15.67
N GLY A 399 -11.87 -9.68 -14.64
CA GLY A 399 -11.83 -10.51 -13.45
C GLY A 399 -11.46 -9.76 -12.18
N MET A 400 -11.29 -10.52 -11.11
CA MET A 400 -10.91 -10.05 -9.78
C MET A 400 -10.16 -11.18 -9.06
N GLU A 401 -9.08 -10.87 -8.36
CA GLU A 401 -8.55 -11.79 -7.36
C GLU A 401 -9.31 -11.58 -6.04
N ALA A 402 -10.02 -12.61 -5.61
CA ALA A 402 -10.97 -12.58 -4.52
C ALA A 402 -10.42 -13.23 -3.25
N ASN A 403 -10.75 -12.65 -2.10
CA ASN A 403 -10.53 -13.27 -0.80
C ASN A 403 -11.71 -14.17 -0.45
N ILE A 404 -11.56 -15.48 -0.65
CA ILE A 404 -12.56 -16.48 -0.30
C ILE A 404 -12.38 -16.93 1.14
N VAL A 405 -13.50 -17.14 1.84
CA VAL A 405 -13.51 -17.70 3.18
C VAL A 405 -14.56 -18.78 3.30
N GLU A 406 -14.33 -19.76 4.17
CA GLU A 406 -15.38 -20.67 4.60
C GLU A 406 -16.43 -19.91 5.42
N ASP A 407 -17.70 -20.22 5.19
CA ASP A 407 -18.82 -19.63 5.92
C ASP A 407 -18.74 -19.94 7.42
N ARG A 408 -18.30 -21.16 7.74
CA ARG A 408 -18.20 -21.69 9.10
C ARG A 408 -17.00 -22.61 9.19
N VAL A 409 -16.17 -22.42 10.22
CA VAL A 409 -15.14 -23.40 10.59
C VAL A 409 -15.75 -24.34 11.64
N PRO A 410 -15.83 -25.66 11.38
CA PRO A 410 -16.44 -26.61 12.30
C PRO A 410 -15.61 -26.78 13.57
N ILE A 411 -16.30 -26.93 14.69
CA ILE A 411 -15.73 -27.34 15.98
C ILE A 411 -15.52 -28.86 15.99
N VAL A 412 -16.47 -29.59 15.40
CA VAL A 412 -16.47 -31.06 15.36
C VAL A 412 -16.36 -31.56 13.92
N TYR A 413 -15.51 -32.55 13.68
CA TYR A 413 -15.43 -33.32 12.44
C TYR A 413 -15.94 -34.74 12.69
N ASN A 414 -16.45 -35.42 11.64
CA ASN A 414 -17.07 -36.74 11.74
C ASN A 414 -18.17 -36.78 12.82
N GLU A 415 -19.12 -35.84 12.73
CA GLU A 415 -20.17 -35.64 13.73
C GLU A 415 -21.00 -36.91 14.01
N VAL A 416 -21.25 -37.16 15.29
CA VAL A 416 -22.14 -38.23 15.77
C VAL A 416 -22.96 -37.72 16.95
N GLU A 417 -24.16 -38.26 17.13
CA GLU A 417 -24.96 -38.03 18.34
C GLU A 417 -24.26 -38.74 19.52
N MET A 418 -23.83 -37.96 20.50
CA MET A 418 -23.07 -38.44 21.65
C MET A 418 -23.11 -37.39 22.78
N ASP A 419 -23.42 -37.84 23.99
CA ASP A 419 -23.36 -36.98 25.18
C ASP A 419 -21.92 -36.61 25.52
N LEU A 420 -21.62 -35.31 25.53
CA LEU A 420 -20.29 -34.76 25.80
C LEU A 420 -19.76 -35.12 27.19
N SER A 421 -20.65 -35.34 28.17
CA SER A 421 -20.27 -35.63 29.55
C SER A 421 -19.96 -37.11 29.82
N GLU A 422 -20.45 -38.01 28.97
CA GLU A 422 -20.29 -39.47 29.09
C GLU A 422 -19.31 -40.06 28.05
N ALA A 423 -18.81 -39.24 27.11
CA ALA A 423 -17.79 -39.65 26.15
C ALA A 423 -16.40 -39.85 26.79
N THR A 424 -15.61 -40.74 26.18
CA THR A 424 -14.17 -40.87 26.47
C THR A 424 -13.38 -40.13 25.39
N TYR A 425 -12.46 -39.28 25.81
CA TYR A 425 -11.69 -38.41 24.93
C TYR A 425 -10.24 -38.86 24.86
N VAL A 426 -9.67 -38.93 23.66
CA VAL A 426 -8.22 -39.03 23.47
C VAL A 426 -7.74 -37.69 22.96
N VAL A 427 -7.08 -36.96 23.84
CA VAL A 427 -6.52 -35.65 23.53
C VAL A 427 -5.08 -35.86 23.14
N PHE A 428 -4.69 -35.42 21.95
CA PHE A 428 -3.37 -35.70 21.41
C PHE A 428 -2.75 -34.48 20.76
N ASP A 429 -1.43 -34.52 20.68
CA ASP A 429 -0.59 -33.52 20.06
C ASP A 429 0.58 -34.23 19.35
N VAL A 430 1.07 -33.63 18.27
CA VAL A 430 2.14 -34.21 17.46
C VAL A 430 3.29 -33.24 17.27
N GLU A 431 4.52 -33.76 17.39
CA GLU A 431 5.72 -33.00 17.04
C GLU A 431 6.27 -33.50 15.72
N THR A 432 6.71 -32.55 14.90
CA THR A 432 7.04 -32.78 13.49
C THR A 432 8.32 -32.04 13.12
N THR A 433 9.02 -32.49 12.07
CA THR A 433 10.23 -31.78 11.61
C THR A 433 9.94 -30.48 10.85
N GLY A 434 8.66 -30.15 10.62
CA GLY A 434 8.18 -28.97 9.90
C GLY A 434 6.67 -29.02 9.68
N LEU A 435 6.10 -28.07 8.94
CA LEU A 435 4.64 -27.88 8.84
C LEU A 435 3.95 -28.67 7.73
N SER A 436 4.71 -29.29 6.82
CA SER A 436 4.13 -30.07 5.72
C SER A 436 4.09 -31.54 6.10
N ALA A 437 2.91 -32.15 6.07
CA ALA A 437 2.83 -33.58 6.29
C ALA A 437 3.63 -34.36 5.26
N ILE A 438 3.73 -33.85 4.02
CA ILE A 438 4.41 -34.49 2.88
C ILE A 438 5.93 -34.47 3.00
N TYR A 439 6.49 -33.30 3.31
CA TYR A 439 7.95 -33.10 3.29
C TYR A 439 8.60 -33.23 4.66
N ASN A 440 7.81 -33.38 5.72
CA ASN A 440 8.29 -33.46 7.09
C ASN A 440 7.81 -34.74 7.78
N ASP A 441 8.65 -35.20 8.69
CA ASP A 441 8.44 -36.45 9.41
C ASP A 441 7.82 -36.18 10.79
N LEU A 442 7.02 -37.14 11.23
CA LEU A 442 6.45 -37.21 12.56
C LEU A 442 7.51 -37.75 13.53
N ILE A 443 7.80 -37.01 14.60
CA ILE A 443 8.90 -37.33 15.54
C ILE A 443 8.44 -37.61 16.97
N GLN A 444 7.22 -37.22 17.33
CA GLN A 444 6.56 -37.65 18.56
C GLN A 444 5.04 -37.66 18.37
N VAL A 445 4.37 -38.62 18.99
CA VAL A 445 2.92 -38.60 19.22
C VAL A 445 2.69 -38.76 20.70
N ALA A 446 2.02 -37.79 21.32
CA ALA A 446 1.61 -37.90 22.71
C ALA A 446 0.11 -37.67 22.86
N ALA A 447 -0.50 -38.40 23.80
CA ALA A 447 -1.91 -38.31 24.07
C ALA A 447 -2.28 -38.68 25.50
N SER A 448 -3.33 -38.03 26.00
CA SER A 448 -4.00 -38.36 27.26
C SER A 448 -5.41 -38.87 26.95
N LYS A 449 -5.68 -40.12 27.32
CA LYS A 449 -7.06 -40.65 27.32
C LYS A 449 -7.74 -40.22 28.62
N MET A 450 -8.86 -39.53 28.49
CA MET A 450 -9.55 -38.90 29.61
C MET A 450 -11.04 -39.28 29.66
N TYR A 451 -11.54 -39.49 30.87
CA TYR A 451 -12.95 -39.70 31.17
C TYR A 451 -13.37 -38.88 32.37
N LYS A 452 -14.43 -38.08 32.22
CA LYS A 452 -14.94 -37.15 33.25
C LYS A 452 -13.85 -36.26 33.88
N GLY A 453 -12.96 -35.73 33.05
CA GLY A 453 -11.88 -34.83 33.45
C GLY A 453 -10.64 -35.50 34.04
N ASN A 454 -10.65 -36.84 34.20
CA ASN A 454 -9.52 -37.57 34.76
C ASN A 454 -8.76 -38.31 33.66
N VAL A 455 -7.43 -38.27 33.70
CA VAL A 455 -6.56 -39.09 32.86
C VAL A 455 -6.71 -40.55 33.30
N ILE A 456 -7.07 -41.42 32.37
CA ILE A 456 -7.25 -42.87 32.60
C ILE A 456 -6.19 -43.72 31.89
N ALA A 457 -5.54 -43.19 30.85
CA ALA A 457 -4.37 -43.77 30.20
C ALA A 457 -3.58 -42.69 29.47
N GLU A 458 -2.29 -42.92 29.25
CA GLU A 458 -1.39 -42.02 28.53
C GLU A 458 -0.69 -42.79 27.40
N PHE A 459 -0.35 -42.09 26.34
CA PHE A 459 0.43 -42.56 25.21
C PHE A 459 1.50 -41.50 24.94
N ASP A 460 2.78 -41.87 24.91
CA ASP A 460 3.88 -40.94 24.66
C ASP A 460 5.00 -41.70 23.98
N GLU A 461 5.13 -41.51 22.67
CA GLU A 461 6.07 -42.26 21.85
C GLU A 461 6.85 -41.32 20.95
N PHE A 462 8.18 -41.34 21.11
CA PHE A 462 9.10 -40.77 20.14
C PHE A 462 9.19 -41.68 18.90
N ILE A 463 9.44 -41.06 17.75
CA ILE A 463 9.56 -41.75 16.46
C ILE A 463 10.92 -41.43 15.88
N ASN A 464 11.59 -42.45 15.34
CA ASN A 464 12.87 -42.28 14.66
C ASN A 464 12.66 -41.84 13.19
N PRO A 465 13.02 -40.60 12.79
CA PRO A 465 12.86 -40.14 11.41
C PRO A 465 13.93 -40.72 10.47
N GLY A 466 14.93 -41.44 10.98
CA GLY A 466 15.98 -42.08 10.17
C GLY A 466 17.13 -41.16 9.76
N TYR A 467 17.10 -39.89 10.17
CA TYR A 467 18.17 -38.91 9.96
C TYR A 467 18.30 -37.95 11.18
N PRO A 468 19.43 -37.25 11.35
CA PRO A 468 19.60 -36.29 12.45
C PRO A 468 18.67 -35.08 12.32
N LEU A 469 18.08 -34.64 13.43
CA LEU A 469 17.21 -33.48 13.51
C LEU A 469 17.99 -32.18 13.23
N SER A 470 17.32 -31.22 12.59
CA SER A 470 17.90 -29.90 12.38
C SER A 470 17.98 -29.11 13.70
N ALA A 471 18.88 -28.12 13.77
CA ALA A 471 18.95 -27.21 14.90
C ALA A 471 17.61 -26.47 15.12
N PHE A 472 16.96 -26.05 14.03
CA PHE A 472 15.65 -25.41 14.06
C PHE A 472 14.57 -26.32 14.68
N THR A 473 14.48 -27.57 14.24
CA THR A 473 13.53 -28.56 14.78
C THR A 473 13.76 -28.79 16.27
N THR A 474 15.03 -28.92 16.67
CA THR A 474 15.41 -29.13 18.08
C THR A 474 15.05 -27.93 18.95
N GLU A 475 15.27 -26.70 18.45
CA GLU A 475 14.90 -25.47 19.17
C GLU A 475 13.38 -25.27 19.27
N LEU A 476 12.65 -25.63 18.21
CA LEU A 476 11.19 -25.47 18.15
C LEU A 476 10.45 -26.46 19.05
N THR A 477 10.86 -27.73 19.00
CA THR A 477 10.15 -28.86 19.64
C THR A 477 10.81 -29.31 20.95
N GLY A 478 12.02 -28.85 21.25
CA GLY A 478 12.81 -29.37 22.37
C GLY A 478 13.27 -30.83 22.21
N ILE A 479 12.91 -31.51 21.12
CA ILE A 479 13.28 -32.90 20.85
C ILE A 479 14.69 -32.95 20.27
N THR A 480 15.56 -33.73 20.90
CA THR A 480 16.96 -33.90 20.48
C THR A 480 17.17 -35.22 19.74
N ASP A 481 18.28 -35.33 19.00
CA ASP A 481 18.69 -36.59 18.36
C ASP A 481 18.73 -37.78 19.33
N ASP A 482 19.08 -37.53 20.60
CA ASP A 482 19.16 -38.57 21.62
C ASP A 482 17.77 -39.15 21.98
N HIS A 483 16.69 -38.36 21.81
CA HIS A 483 15.32 -38.83 22.02
C HIS A 483 14.87 -39.77 20.89
N VAL A 484 15.19 -39.45 19.64
CA VAL A 484 14.61 -40.14 18.46
C VAL A 484 15.46 -41.29 17.93
N LYS A 485 16.78 -41.28 18.14
CA LYS A 485 17.72 -42.22 17.50
C LYS A 485 17.44 -43.71 17.78
N ASN A 486 16.94 -44.04 18.98
CA ASN A 486 16.60 -45.40 19.39
C ASN A 486 15.10 -45.61 19.57
N ALA A 487 14.28 -44.66 19.10
CA ALA A 487 12.84 -44.69 19.27
C ALA A 487 12.16 -45.68 18.31
N LYS A 488 10.86 -45.90 18.50
CA LYS A 488 10.10 -46.88 17.71
C LYS A 488 10.02 -46.47 16.23
N PRO A 489 9.89 -47.43 15.30
CA PRO A 489 9.57 -47.12 13.91
C PRO A 489 8.18 -46.48 13.79
N LEU A 490 8.02 -45.54 12.86
CA LEU A 490 6.77 -44.80 12.64
C LEU A 490 5.54 -45.71 12.49
N GLU A 491 5.61 -46.73 11.62
CA GLU A 491 4.49 -47.64 11.37
C GLU A 491 4.00 -48.35 12.63
N GLN A 492 4.91 -48.72 13.54
CA GLN A 492 4.55 -49.35 14.81
C GLN A 492 3.79 -48.36 15.71
N VAL A 493 4.30 -47.12 15.83
CA VAL A 493 3.64 -46.07 16.64
C VAL A 493 2.25 -45.74 16.10
N LEU A 494 2.09 -45.66 14.77
CA LEU A 494 0.80 -45.42 14.12
C LEU A 494 -0.22 -46.51 14.49
N GLN A 495 0.16 -47.80 14.41
CA GLN A 495 -0.73 -48.91 14.76
C GLN A 495 -1.09 -48.93 16.25
N GLU A 496 -0.11 -48.70 17.13
CA GLU A 496 -0.34 -48.64 18.57
C GLU A 496 -1.24 -47.47 18.95
N PHE A 497 -1.06 -46.30 18.32
CA PHE A 497 -1.90 -45.13 18.53
C PHE A 497 -3.33 -45.33 18.00
N GLN A 498 -3.51 -46.00 16.87
CA GLN A 498 -4.82 -46.33 16.33
C GLN A 498 -5.62 -47.23 17.28
N GLU A 499 -4.99 -48.26 17.86
CA GLU A 499 -5.62 -49.11 18.87
C GLU A 499 -5.91 -48.32 20.16
N PHE A 500 -5.01 -47.41 20.56
CA PHE A 500 -5.25 -46.50 21.69
C PHE A 500 -6.47 -45.60 21.47
N CYS A 501 -6.74 -45.19 20.23
CA CYS A 501 -7.83 -44.28 19.85
C CYS A 501 -9.19 -44.95 19.60
N LYS A 502 -9.30 -46.27 19.79
CA LYS A 502 -10.51 -47.03 19.47
C LYS A 502 -11.68 -46.67 20.40
N ASP A 503 -12.86 -46.49 19.82
CA ASP A 503 -14.12 -46.16 20.50
C ASP A 503 -14.05 -44.87 21.36
N THR A 504 -13.25 -43.88 20.93
CA THR A 504 -13.09 -42.59 21.61
C THR A 504 -13.32 -41.40 20.68
N VAL A 505 -13.58 -40.22 21.26
CA VAL A 505 -13.57 -38.93 20.56
C VAL A 505 -12.15 -38.39 20.59
N LEU A 506 -11.60 -38.04 19.43
CA LEU A 506 -10.29 -37.42 19.34
C LEU A 506 -10.36 -35.92 19.55
N VAL A 507 -9.32 -35.35 20.12
CA VAL A 507 -9.27 -33.93 20.47
C VAL A 507 -7.87 -33.41 20.20
N ALA A 508 -7.76 -32.26 19.53
CA ALA A 508 -6.51 -31.53 19.42
C ALA A 508 -6.77 -30.02 19.50
N HIS A 509 -5.70 -29.22 19.57
CA HIS A 509 -5.77 -27.76 19.59
C HIS A 509 -5.25 -27.20 18.27
N ASN A 510 -6.15 -27.03 17.28
CA ASN A 510 -5.88 -26.95 15.82
C ASN A 510 -5.90 -28.33 15.11
N ALA A 511 -6.97 -29.09 15.31
CA ALA A 511 -7.09 -30.49 14.87
C ALA A 511 -6.86 -30.72 13.37
N THR A 512 -7.07 -29.70 12.52
CA THR A 512 -6.76 -29.80 11.09
C THR A 512 -5.28 -30.13 10.84
N PHE A 513 -4.38 -29.62 11.69
CA PHE A 513 -2.95 -29.89 11.61
C PHE A 513 -2.63 -31.30 12.11
N ASP A 514 -2.96 -31.61 13.37
CA ASP A 514 -2.57 -32.88 14.02
C ASP A 514 -3.19 -34.09 13.32
N VAL A 515 -4.50 -34.05 13.07
CA VAL A 515 -5.23 -35.11 12.35
C VAL A 515 -4.77 -35.19 10.90
N GLY A 516 -4.43 -34.04 10.29
CA GLY A 516 -3.89 -33.98 8.93
C GLY A 516 -2.57 -34.75 8.80
N PHE A 517 -1.62 -34.48 9.71
CA PHE A 517 -0.34 -35.20 9.79
C PHE A 517 -0.53 -36.70 10.03
N MET A 518 -1.41 -37.08 10.96
CA MET A 518 -1.70 -38.48 11.24
C MET A 518 -2.30 -39.19 10.03
N ASN A 519 -3.31 -38.61 9.39
CA ASN A 519 -3.96 -39.20 8.21
C ASN A 519 -3.02 -39.35 7.02
N ALA A 520 -2.15 -38.37 6.78
CA ALA A 520 -1.15 -38.46 5.72
C ALA A 520 -0.17 -39.61 5.94
N ASN A 521 0.28 -39.82 7.19
CA ASN A 521 1.16 -40.92 7.54
C ASN A 521 0.42 -42.28 7.52
N TYR A 522 -0.83 -42.36 8.00
CA TYR A 522 -1.64 -43.57 7.87
C TYR A 522 -1.77 -44.01 6.40
N GLU A 523 -2.10 -43.06 5.51
CA GLU A 523 -2.26 -43.35 4.09
C GLU A 523 -0.96 -43.86 3.45
N ARG A 524 0.20 -43.24 3.76
CA ARG A 524 1.53 -43.71 3.28
C ARG A 524 1.86 -45.14 3.68
N HIS A 525 1.41 -45.54 4.87
CA HIS A 525 1.65 -46.87 5.41
C HIS A 525 0.50 -47.85 5.12
N GLY A 526 -0.47 -47.49 4.28
CA GLY A 526 -1.60 -48.35 3.91
C GLY A 526 -2.57 -48.64 5.06
N LEU A 527 -2.59 -47.77 6.07
CA LEU A 527 -3.47 -47.84 7.23
C LEU A 527 -4.73 -46.98 7.00
N PRO A 528 -5.89 -47.35 7.60
CA PRO A 528 -7.11 -46.59 7.44
C PRO A 528 -7.02 -45.23 8.14
N LYS A 529 -7.52 -44.18 7.46
CA LYS A 529 -7.62 -42.82 8.01
C LYS A 529 -8.51 -42.80 9.26
N ILE A 530 -8.31 -41.77 10.09
CA ILE A 530 -9.13 -41.48 11.27
C ILE A 530 -10.58 -41.26 10.83
N SER A 531 -11.47 -42.10 11.33
CA SER A 531 -12.93 -42.02 11.11
C SER A 531 -13.69 -41.66 12.38
N GLN A 532 -13.01 -41.57 13.52
CA GLN A 532 -13.57 -41.18 14.80
C GLN A 532 -14.05 -39.71 14.77
N PRO A 533 -15.02 -39.34 15.64
CA PRO A 533 -15.35 -37.94 15.88
C PRO A 533 -14.13 -37.18 16.40
N VAL A 534 -13.91 -35.97 15.89
CA VAL A 534 -12.77 -35.12 16.26
C VAL A 534 -13.29 -33.77 16.75
N ILE A 535 -12.80 -33.28 17.89
CA ILE A 535 -13.05 -31.92 18.38
C ILE A 535 -11.79 -31.07 18.20
N ASP A 536 -11.95 -29.89 17.59
CA ASP A 536 -10.93 -28.85 17.59
C ASP A 536 -11.19 -27.85 18.73
N THR A 537 -10.37 -27.92 19.77
CA THR A 537 -10.52 -27.04 20.95
C THR A 537 -10.18 -25.58 20.64
N LEU A 538 -9.40 -25.30 19.60
CA LEU A 538 -9.13 -23.94 19.17
C LEU A 538 -10.41 -23.30 18.61
N GLU A 539 -11.11 -24.01 17.73
CA GLU A 539 -12.39 -23.55 17.18
C GLU A 539 -13.49 -23.56 18.23
N PHE A 540 -13.49 -24.54 19.14
CA PHE A 540 -14.40 -24.54 20.28
C PHE A 540 -14.22 -23.26 21.11
N ALA A 541 -12.99 -22.93 21.51
CA ALA A 541 -12.70 -21.73 22.29
C ALA A 541 -13.03 -20.43 21.52
N ARG A 542 -12.80 -20.38 20.20
CA ARG A 542 -13.11 -19.21 19.36
C ARG A 542 -14.58 -18.88 19.29
N ASN A 543 -15.44 -19.90 19.35
CA ASN A 543 -16.89 -19.77 19.31
C ASN A 543 -17.50 -19.63 20.71
N LEU A 544 -16.93 -20.29 21.72
CA LEU A 544 -17.38 -20.18 23.12
C LEU A 544 -16.97 -18.85 23.77
N TYR A 545 -15.80 -18.29 23.39
CA TYR A 545 -15.23 -17.05 23.92
C TYR A 545 -14.86 -16.06 22.81
N PRO A 546 -15.83 -15.56 22.04
CA PRO A 546 -15.56 -14.70 20.88
C PRO A 546 -14.88 -13.38 21.25
N GLU A 547 -14.99 -12.93 22.50
CA GLU A 547 -14.43 -11.69 23.04
C GLU A 547 -12.93 -11.75 23.35
N TYR A 548 -12.31 -12.94 23.32
CA TYR A 548 -10.87 -13.07 23.58
C TYR A 548 -10.06 -12.69 22.35
N LYS A 549 -8.94 -11.97 22.55
CA LYS A 549 -8.04 -11.57 21.46
C LYS A 549 -7.12 -12.69 20.97
N ARG A 550 -6.86 -13.69 21.82
CA ARG A 550 -5.94 -14.80 21.54
C ARG A 550 -6.54 -16.09 22.10
N HIS A 551 -6.54 -17.13 21.29
CA HIS A 551 -7.09 -18.45 21.61
C HIS A 551 -6.06 -19.57 21.52
N GLY A 552 -4.77 -19.25 21.40
CA GLY A 552 -3.73 -20.27 21.47
C GLY A 552 -3.70 -20.93 22.86
N LEU A 553 -3.13 -22.13 22.91
CA LEU A 553 -3.08 -22.97 24.11
C LEU A 553 -2.52 -22.21 25.33
N GLY A 554 -1.31 -21.64 25.23
CA GLY A 554 -0.68 -20.89 26.33
C GLY A 554 -1.51 -19.72 26.90
N PRO A 555 -2.06 -18.82 26.06
CA PRO A 555 -3.02 -17.80 26.52
C PRO A 555 -4.25 -18.35 27.25
N LEU A 556 -4.82 -19.46 26.77
CA LEU A 556 -6.02 -20.07 27.36
C LEU A 556 -5.69 -20.75 28.69
N THR A 557 -4.64 -21.57 28.76
CA THR A 557 -4.23 -22.26 29.99
C THR A 557 -3.95 -21.27 31.11
N LYS A 558 -3.22 -20.18 30.82
CA LYS A 558 -2.97 -19.09 31.77
C LYS A 558 -4.25 -18.42 32.26
N ARG A 559 -5.25 -18.25 31.38
CA ARG A 559 -6.51 -17.61 31.72
C ARG A 559 -7.39 -18.48 32.62
N PHE A 560 -7.46 -19.77 32.34
CA PHE A 560 -8.27 -20.74 33.10
C PHE A 560 -7.53 -21.36 34.29
N GLY A 561 -6.27 -20.98 34.53
CA GLY A 561 -5.47 -21.51 35.64
C GLY A 561 -5.08 -22.99 35.45
N VAL A 562 -4.99 -23.45 34.20
CA VAL A 562 -4.50 -24.79 33.86
C VAL A 562 -2.97 -24.74 33.82
N ALA A 563 -2.32 -25.69 34.50
CA ALA A 563 -0.86 -25.80 34.49
C ALA A 563 -0.38 -26.22 33.09
N LEU A 564 0.67 -25.56 32.60
CA LEU A 564 1.38 -25.88 31.36
C LEU A 564 2.88 -25.87 31.70
N GLU A 565 3.37 -26.99 32.22
CA GLU A 565 4.78 -27.18 32.58
C GLU A 565 5.53 -27.66 31.34
N HIS A 566 6.67 -27.04 31.00
CA HIS A 566 7.45 -27.32 29.78
C HIS A 566 6.66 -27.19 28.45
N HIS A 567 6.39 -25.94 28.06
CA HIS A 567 5.87 -25.60 26.74
C HIS A 567 6.73 -26.28 25.64
N HIS A 568 6.10 -26.95 24.66
CA HIS A 568 6.73 -27.70 23.56
C HIS A 568 7.19 -29.14 23.87
N MET A 569 6.52 -29.85 24.77
CA MET A 569 6.51 -31.32 24.71
C MET A 569 5.07 -31.81 24.64
N ALA A 570 4.77 -32.62 23.62
CA ALA A 570 3.41 -32.99 23.22
C ALA A 570 2.56 -33.59 24.36
N ASN A 571 3.17 -34.26 25.33
CA ASN A 571 2.46 -34.88 26.45
C ASN A 571 1.81 -33.85 27.40
N TYR A 572 2.52 -32.76 27.72
CA TYR A 572 1.99 -31.69 28.57
C TYR A 572 0.93 -30.86 27.84
N ASP A 573 1.12 -30.64 26.53
CA ASP A 573 0.19 -29.89 25.69
C ASP A 573 -1.12 -30.66 25.49
N ALA A 574 -1.05 -31.99 25.30
CA ALA A 574 -2.22 -32.87 25.24
C ALA A 574 -3.03 -32.87 26.55
N GLU A 575 -2.38 -33.00 27.71
CA GLU A 575 -3.08 -32.98 29.00
C GLU A 575 -3.73 -31.60 29.26
N ALA A 576 -3.00 -30.51 29.01
CA ALA A 576 -3.50 -29.16 29.19
C ALA A 576 -4.70 -28.87 28.27
N THR A 577 -4.63 -29.31 27.01
CA THR A 577 -5.74 -29.25 26.05
C THR A 577 -6.95 -30.01 26.56
N GLY A 578 -6.75 -31.19 27.14
CA GLY A 578 -7.84 -32.00 27.69
C GLY A 578 -8.51 -31.35 28.90
N ARG A 579 -7.72 -30.80 29.82
CA ARG A 579 -8.25 -30.03 30.95
C ARG A 579 -9.07 -28.83 30.49
N LEU A 580 -8.61 -28.10 29.46
CA LEU A 580 -9.38 -27.02 28.84
C LEU A 580 -10.68 -27.51 28.20
N LEU A 581 -10.65 -28.62 27.47
CA LEU A 581 -11.85 -29.21 26.87
C LEU A 581 -12.94 -29.45 27.92
N PHE A 582 -12.61 -30.04 29.07
CA PHE A 582 -13.61 -30.29 30.12
C PHE A 582 -14.18 -29.00 30.73
N ILE A 583 -13.39 -27.92 30.78
CA ILE A 583 -13.91 -26.59 31.13
C ILE A 583 -14.89 -26.11 30.06
N PHE A 584 -14.57 -26.27 28.78
CA PHE A 584 -15.42 -25.85 27.66
C PHE A 584 -16.72 -26.65 27.60
N ILE A 585 -16.68 -27.97 27.80
CA ILE A 585 -17.86 -28.83 27.87
C ILE A 585 -18.78 -28.40 29.01
N LYS A 586 -18.21 -28.13 30.19
CA LYS A 586 -19.00 -27.64 31.33
C LYS A 586 -19.65 -26.30 31.02
N GLU A 587 -18.87 -25.35 30.50
CA GLU A 587 -19.36 -24.00 30.24
C GLU A 587 -20.36 -23.95 29.07
N VAL A 588 -20.19 -24.75 28.02
CA VAL A 588 -21.16 -24.78 26.92
C VAL A 588 -22.50 -25.37 27.37
N ALA A 589 -22.48 -26.38 28.24
CA ALA A 589 -23.70 -26.91 28.84
C ALA A 589 -24.39 -25.88 29.73
N GLU A 590 -23.64 -25.15 30.57
CA GLU A 590 -24.19 -24.14 31.49
C GLU A 590 -24.70 -22.88 30.76
N LYS A 591 -23.97 -22.38 29.77
CA LYS A 591 -24.26 -21.11 29.09
C LYS A 591 -25.18 -21.26 27.88
N HIS A 592 -25.07 -22.37 27.15
CA HIS A 592 -25.76 -22.57 25.88
C HIS A 592 -26.73 -23.77 25.89
N GLY A 593 -26.74 -24.58 26.95
CA GLY A 593 -27.61 -25.75 27.05
C GLY A 593 -27.25 -26.88 26.08
N VAL A 594 -26.05 -26.85 25.51
CA VAL A 594 -25.58 -27.86 24.55
C VAL A 594 -24.86 -28.98 25.29
N THR A 595 -25.39 -30.19 25.21
CA THR A 595 -24.83 -31.39 25.86
C THR A 595 -24.46 -32.49 24.87
N ASP A 596 -24.83 -32.33 23.60
CA ASP A 596 -24.61 -33.31 22.54
C ASP A 596 -23.53 -32.83 21.56
N LEU A 597 -22.66 -33.76 21.14
CA LEU A 597 -21.52 -33.49 20.26
C LEU A 597 -21.94 -32.94 18.89
N ALA A 598 -22.96 -33.51 18.25
CA ALA A 598 -23.43 -33.06 16.93
C ALA A 598 -24.06 -31.66 16.97
N ARG A 599 -24.51 -31.23 18.16
CA ARG A 599 -25.10 -29.90 18.36
C ARG A 599 -24.09 -28.77 18.45
N LEU A 600 -22.80 -29.05 18.71
CA LEU A 600 -21.77 -28.00 18.83
C LEU A 600 -21.65 -27.14 17.55
N ASN A 601 -21.64 -27.76 16.37
CA ASN A 601 -21.54 -27.03 15.10
C ASN A 601 -22.81 -26.24 14.74
N ILE A 602 -23.97 -26.66 15.26
CA ILE A 602 -25.26 -26.04 14.96
C ILE A 602 -25.53 -24.86 15.90
N ASP A 603 -25.28 -25.06 17.19
CA ASP A 603 -25.74 -24.14 18.24
C ASP A 603 -24.68 -23.15 18.72
N LEU A 604 -23.39 -23.45 18.50
CA LEU A 604 -22.30 -22.62 18.99
C LEU A 604 -21.61 -21.80 17.88
N ILE A 605 -21.60 -22.29 16.64
CA ILE A 605 -20.92 -21.56 15.56
C ILE A 605 -21.72 -20.31 15.19
N SER A 606 -21.10 -19.16 15.45
CA SER A 606 -21.69 -17.87 15.10
C SER A 606 -21.85 -17.72 13.57
N PRO A 607 -22.92 -17.08 13.09
CA PRO A 607 -23.01 -16.62 11.70
C PRO A 607 -21.83 -15.73 11.26
N ASP A 608 -21.12 -15.12 12.21
CA ASP A 608 -19.94 -14.28 11.99
C ASP A 608 -18.61 -15.06 11.94
N SER A 609 -18.63 -16.40 11.96
CA SER A 609 -17.43 -17.26 11.94
C SER A 609 -16.50 -16.95 10.75
N TYR A 610 -17.07 -16.58 9.59
CA TYR A 610 -16.32 -16.15 8.39
C TYR A 610 -15.30 -15.00 8.65
N LYS A 611 -15.52 -14.17 9.69
CA LYS A 611 -14.59 -13.09 10.09
C LYS A 611 -13.27 -13.63 10.63
N LYS A 612 -13.27 -14.86 11.15
CA LYS A 612 -12.10 -15.53 11.74
C LYS A 612 -11.53 -16.61 10.82
N ALA A 613 -12.30 -17.04 9.81
CA ALA A 613 -11.86 -18.00 8.82
C ALA A 613 -10.59 -17.53 8.10
N ARG A 614 -9.72 -18.48 7.74
CA ARG A 614 -8.53 -18.20 6.94
C ARG A 614 -8.97 -17.76 5.55
N ILE A 615 -8.32 -16.73 5.04
CA ILE A 615 -8.55 -16.22 3.70
C ILE A 615 -7.77 -17.07 2.71
N LYS A 616 -8.42 -17.43 1.60
CA LYS A 616 -7.80 -18.08 0.45
C LYS A 616 -8.04 -17.26 -0.80
N HIS A 617 -7.03 -17.14 -1.65
CA HIS A 617 -7.19 -16.44 -2.91
C HIS A 617 -7.88 -17.32 -3.95
N ALA A 618 -8.71 -16.72 -4.79
CA ALA A 618 -9.26 -17.33 -6.00
C ALA A 618 -9.37 -16.24 -7.07
N THR A 619 -9.04 -16.55 -8.32
CA THR A 619 -9.29 -15.66 -9.45
C THR A 619 -10.70 -15.91 -9.97
N ILE A 620 -11.49 -14.85 -10.15
CA ILE A 620 -12.86 -14.92 -10.65
C ILE A 620 -12.93 -14.13 -11.94
N TYR A 621 -13.36 -14.77 -13.03
CA TYR A 621 -13.48 -14.14 -14.34
C TYR A 621 -14.94 -14.07 -14.80
N VAL A 622 -15.28 -12.99 -15.47
CA VAL A 622 -16.58 -12.76 -16.09
C VAL A 622 -16.61 -13.45 -17.44
N LYS A 623 -17.36 -14.56 -17.54
CA LYS A 623 -17.54 -15.27 -18.81
C LYS A 623 -18.48 -14.51 -19.76
N ASN A 624 -19.55 -13.92 -19.22
CA ASN A 624 -20.61 -13.26 -19.99
C ASN A 624 -21.33 -12.17 -19.18
N GLN A 625 -22.36 -11.54 -19.76
CA GLN A 625 -23.07 -10.42 -19.14
C GLN A 625 -23.74 -10.77 -17.79
N VAL A 626 -24.15 -12.04 -17.59
CA VAL A 626 -24.68 -12.52 -16.29
C VAL A 626 -23.55 -12.53 -15.26
N GLY A 627 -22.39 -13.04 -15.64
CA GLY A 627 -21.17 -12.99 -14.84
C GLY A 627 -20.78 -11.58 -14.43
N LEU A 628 -20.90 -10.60 -15.33
CA LEU A 628 -20.57 -9.20 -15.02
C LEU A 628 -21.46 -8.65 -13.89
N LYS A 629 -22.76 -8.97 -13.94
CA LYS A 629 -23.69 -8.57 -12.88
C LYS A 629 -23.37 -9.28 -11.57
N ASN A 630 -23.00 -10.55 -11.63
CA ASN A 630 -22.68 -11.35 -10.45
C ASN A 630 -21.37 -10.92 -9.79
N ILE A 631 -20.32 -10.61 -10.55
CA ILE A 631 -19.07 -10.10 -9.97
C ILE A 631 -19.29 -8.73 -9.30
N PHE A 632 -20.13 -7.86 -9.87
CA PHE A 632 -20.50 -6.60 -9.21
C PHE A 632 -21.23 -6.83 -7.88
N LYS A 633 -22.18 -7.78 -7.82
CA LYS A 633 -22.83 -8.17 -6.56
C LYS A 633 -21.83 -8.70 -5.54
N LEU A 634 -20.90 -9.56 -5.98
CA LEU A 634 -19.87 -10.13 -5.11
C LEU A 634 -18.96 -9.05 -4.52
N VAL A 635 -18.50 -8.10 -5.34
CA VAL A 635 -17.72 -6.94 -4.89
C VAL A 635 -18.53 -6.08 -3.92
N SER A 636 -19.81 -5.81 -4.21
CA SER A 636 -20.67 -5.05 -3.31
C SER A 636 -20.85 -5.75 -1.96
N LEU A 637 -21.15 -7.05 -1.96
CA LEU A 637 -21.36 -7.83 -0.73
C LEU A 637 -20.06 -7.94 0.08
N SER A 638 -18.92 -8.13 -0.56
CA SER A 638 -17.62 -8.24 0.12
C SER A 638 -17.19 -6.93 0.77
N ASN A 639 -17.53 -5.78 0.19
CA ASN A 639 -17.21 -4.45 0.72
C ASN A 639 -18.25 -3.88 1.70
N THR A 640 -19.43 -4.50 1.83
CA THR A 640 -20.52 -4.00 2.69
C THR A 640 -20.84 -4.98 3.83
N LYS A 641 -21.32 -6.17 3.50
CA LYS A 641 -21.81 -7.15 4.47
C LYS A 641 -20.69 -8.00 5.06
N TYR A 642 -19.72 -8.38 4.25
CA TYR A 642 -18.69 -9.35 4.61
C TYR A 642 -17.29 -8.74 4.78
N PHE A 643 -17.20 -7.41 4.88
CA PHE A 643 -15.93 -6.72 5.07
C PHE A 643 -15.40 -6.93 6.49
N GLU A 644 -14.16 -7.40 6.61
CA GLU A 644 -13.47 -7.57 7.91
C GLU A 644 -11.96 -7.34 7.70
N GLY A 645 -11.55 -6.07 7.79
CA GLY A 645 -10.19 -5.60 7.48
C GLY A 645 -9.85 -5.61 5.98
N VAL A 646 -10.34 -6.62 5.27
CA VAL A 646 -10.31 -6.76 3.80
C VAL A 646 -11.69 -7.21 3.30
N PRO A 647 -12.05 -6.96 2.04
CA PRO A 647 -13.28 -7.49 1.46
C PRO A 647 -13.18 -9.01 1.35
N ARG A 648 -14.18 -9.75 1.86
CA ARG A 648 -14.20 -11.23 1.86
C ARG A 648 -15.47 -11.76 1.22
N ILE A 649 -15.40 -12.93 0.61
CA ILE A 649 -16.52 -13.62 -0.02
C ILE A 649 -16.66 -15.01 0.61
N PRO A 650 -17.71 -15.25 1.42
CA PRO A 650 -18.01 -16.60 1.88
C PRO A 650 -18.33 -17.54 0.71
N ARG A 651 -17.95 -18.83 0.81
CA ARG A 651 -18.12 -19.80 -0.26
C ARG A 651 -19.58 -19.95 -0.70
N THR A 652 -20.53 -19.99 0.23
CA THR A 652 -21.97 -20.06 -0.13
C THR A 652 -22.45 -18.84 -0.91
N VAL A 653 -21.87 -17.66 -0.66
CA VAL A 653 -22.21 -16.41 -1.36
C VAL A 653 -21.66 -16.43 -2.78
N LEU A 654 -20.44 -16.96 -2.95
CA LEU A 654 -19.83 -17.20 -4.26
C LEU A 654 -20.66 -18.20 -5.07
N ASP A 655 -21.03 -19.33 -4.48
CA ASP A 655 -21.86 -20.35 -5.13
C ASP A 655 -23.21 -19.80 -5.60
N ALA A 656 -23.88 -18.99 -4.76
CA ALA A 656 -25.14 -18.35 -5.11
C ALA A 656 -25.04 -17.37 -6.30
N HIS A 657 -23.83 -16.91 -6.63
CA HIS A 657 -23.55 -15.96 -7.71
C HIS A 657 -22.59 -16.52 -8.75
N ARG A 658 -22.35 -17.84 -8.77
CA ARG A 658 -21.34 -18.47 -9.63
C ARG A 658 -21.72 -18.48 -11.13
N GLU A 659 -23.01 -18.35 -11.44
CA GLU A 659 -23.48 -18.35 -12.83
C GLU A 659 -22.79 -17.27 -13.67
N GLY A 660 -22.27 -17.66 -14.84
CA GLY A 660 -21.55 -16.76 -15.74
C GLY A 660 -20.13 -16.40 -15.28
N LEU A 661 -19.60 -17.06 -14.24
CA LEU A 661 -18.23 -16.88 -13.77
C LEU A 661 -17.37 -18.12 -14.06
N ILE A 662 -16.06 -17.91 -14.17
CA ILE A 662 -15.02 -18.94 -14.26
C ILE A 662 -14.06 -18.72 -13.09
N LEU A 663 -13.67 -19.77 -12.38
CA LEU A 663 -12.79 -19.69 -11.21
C LEU A 663 -11.44 -20.35 -11.48
N GLY A 664 -10.35 -19.64 -11.20
CA GLY A 664 -8.99 -20.18 -11.15
C GLY A 664 -8.49 -20.35 -9.72
N SER A 665 -7.49 -21.22 -9.55
CA SER A 665 -6.93 -21.56 -8.24
C SER A 665 -6.04 -20.48 -7.61
N ALA A 666 -5.77 -19.38 -8.32
CA ALA A 666 -4.94 -18.24 -7.90
C ALA A 666 -3.48 -18.57 -7.58
N CYS A 667 -2.89 -17.82 -6.66
CA CYS A 667 -1.47 -17.83 -6.33
C CYS A 667 -1.11 -18.79 -5.19
N SER A 668 0.06 -18.59 -4.55
CA SER A 668 0.50 -19.38 -3.40
C SER A 668 -0.42 -19.29 -2.17
N GLU A 669 -1.26 -18.26 -2.10
CA GLU A 669 -2.30 -18.11 -1.07
C GLU A 669 -3.63 -18.80 -1.46
N GLY A 670 -3.66 -19.45 -2.63
CA GLY A 670 -4.79 -20.22 -3.13
C GLY A 670 -4.96 -21.56 -2.41
N GLU A 671 -6.19 -22.07 -2.41
CA GLU A 671 -6.56 -23.29 -1.68
C GLU A 671 -5.88 -24.54 -2.26
N VAL A 672 -5.76 -24.64 -3.59
CA VAL A 672 -5.13 -25.79 -4.25
C VAL A 672 -3.63 -25.84 -3.99
N PHE A 673 -2.94 -24.69 -4.05
CA PHE A 673 -1.51 -24.60 -3.74
C PHE A 673 -1.24 -25.03 -2.29
N ASP A 674 -2.01 -24.47 -1.34
CA ASP A 674 -1.91 -24.83 0.07
C ASP A 674 -2.14 -26.33 0.29
N ALA A 675 -3.14 -26.93 -0.36
CA ALA A 675 -3.41 -28.36 -0.26
C ALA A 675 -2.26 -29.23 -0.80
N VAL A 676 -1.65 -28.86 -1.94
CA VAL A 676 -0.47 -29.59 -2.47
C VAL A 676 0.69 -29.55 -1.49
N VAL A 677 0.98 -28.38 -0.92
CA VAL A 677 2.13 -28.19 -0.01
C VAL A 677 1.89 -28.85 1.35
N SER A 678 0.67 -28.79 1.87
CA SER A 678 0.35 -29.27 3.23
C SER A 678 -0.07 -30.75 3.28
N GLN A 679 -0.85 -31.21 2.30
CA GLN A 679 -1.56 -32.51 2.32
C GLN A 679 -1.25 -33.41 1.11
N GLY A 680 -0.65 -32.88 0.06
CA GLY A 680 -0.25 -33.61 -1.14
C GLY A 680 -1.30 -33.63 -2.26
N VAL A 681 -0.95 -34.32 -3.35
CA VAL A 681 -1.71 -34.32 -4.62
C VAL A 681 -3.14 -34.84 -4.46
N ASP A 682 -3.35 -35.95 -3.73
CA ASP A 682 -4.68 -36.56 -3.62
C ASP A 682 -5.69 -35.65 -2.91
N ALA A 683 -5.27 -34.98 -1.82
CA ALA A 683 -6.10 -33.99 -1.15
C ALA A 683 -6.33 -32.75 -2.02
N ALA A 684 -5.28 -32.29 -2.72
CA ALA A 684 -5.40 -31.18 -3.65
C ALA A 684 -6.35 -31.47 -4.82
N VAL A 685 -6.44 -32.72 -5.29
CA VAL A 685 -7.43 -33.15 -6.30
C VAL A 685 -8.87 -32.95 -5.79
N GLU A 686 -9.16 -33.26 -4.53
CA GLU A 686 -10.50 -33.04 -3.97
C GLU A 686 -10.84 -31.55 -3.90
N VAL A 687 -9.90 -30.70 -3.45
CA VAL A 687 -10.06 -29.24 -3.40
C VAL A 687 -10.22 -28.67 -4.82
N ALA A 688 -9.38 -29.09 -5.75
CA ALA A 688 -9.35 -28.63 -7.13
C ALA A 688 -10.65 -28.92 -7.89
N LYS A 689 -11.52 -29.85 -7.44
CA LYS A 689 -12.85 -30.08 -8.03
C LYS A 689 -13.70 -28.81 -8.05
N TYR A 690 -13.52 -27.90 -7.11
CA TYR A 690 -14.27 -26.65 -7.00
C TYR A 690 -13.87 -25.57 -8.02
N TYR A 691 -12.68 -25.66 -8.62
CA TYR A 691 -12.14 -24.64 -9.53
C TYR A 691 -12.31 -25.05 -11.00
N ASP A 692 -12.45 -24.10 -11.92
CA ASP A 692 -12.63 -24.42 -13.36
C ASP A 692 -11.30 -24.70 -14.06
N PHE A 693 -10.21 -24.11 -13.57
CA PHE A 693 -8.84 -24.35 -14.04
C PHE A 693 -7.81 -24.16 -12.91
N ILE A 694 -6.60 -24.68 -13.14
CA ILE A 694 -5.48 -24.57 -12.18
C ILE A 694 -4.46 -23.57 -12.71
N GLU A 695 -3.95 -22.73 -11.83
CA GLU A 695 -2.89 -21.77 -12.12
C GLU A 695 -1.55 -22.30 -11.63
N VAL A 696 -0.53 -22.11 -12.46
CA VAL A 696 0.88 -22.27 -12.08
C VAL A 696 1.63 -21.01 -12.50
N MET A 697 2.55 -20.54 -11.66
CA MET A 697 3.28 -19.29 -11.91
C MET A 697 4.77 -19.58 -12.17
N PRO A 698 5.49 -18.65 -12.82
CA PRO A 698 6.94 -18.74 -12.95
C PRO A 698 7.60 -18.95 -11.58
N PRO A 699 8.65 -19.76 -11.47
CA PRO A 699 9.35 -19.98 -10.20
C PRO A 699 9.79 -18.68 -9.50
N ALA A 700 10.15 -17.64 -10.27
CA ALA A 700 10.52 -16.34 -9.74
C ALA A 700 9.40 -15.62 -8.96
N ILE A 701 8.13 -16.00 -9.15
CA ILE A 701 6.99 -15.49 -8.36
C ILE A 701 6.97 -16.12 -6.95
N TYR A 702 7.40 -17.38 -6.83
CA TYR A 702 7.41 -18.13 -5.56
C TYR A 702 8.72 -17.96 -4.77
N ALA A 703 9.69 -17.21 -5.27
CA ALA A 703 10.95 -16.92 -4.59
C ALA A 703 10.81 -16.50 -3.10
N PRO A 704 9.77 -15.73 -2.69
CA PRO A 704 9.60 -15.39 -1.27
C PRO A 704 9.31 -16.60 -0.37
N LEU A 705 8.76 -17.69 -0.89
CA LEU A 705 8.52 -18.92 -0.12
C LEU A 705 9.84 -19.60 0.27
N ILE A 706 10.82 -19.57 -0.64
CA ILE A 706 12.17 -20.06 -0.38
C ILE A 706 12.87 -19.18 0.65
N ALA A 707 12.77 -17.85 0.50
CA ALA A 707 13.36 -16.90 1.46
C ALA A 707 12.75 -17.02 2.88
N LYS A 708 11.51 -17.48 3.00
CA LYS A 708 10.82 -17.74 4.27
C LYS A 708 11.05 -19.16 4.81
N GLU A 709 11.87 -19.97 4.15
CA GLU A 709 12.10 -21.39 4.49
C GLU A 709 10.81 -22.24 4.49
N GLN A 710 9.77 -21.80 3.77
CA GLN A 710 8.54 -22.56 3.57
C GLN A 710 8.70 -23.60 2.45
N VAL A 711 9.62 -23.34 1.53
CA VAL A 711 10.10 -24.25 0.50
C VAL A 711 11.62 -24.28 0.63
N LYS A 712 12.22 -25.46 0.66
CA LYS A 712 13.64 -25.67 0.91
C LYS A 712 14.52 -25.05 -0.16
N ASP A 713 14.21 -25.32 -1.43
CA ASP A 713 15.01 -24.90 -2.57
C ASP A 713 14.21 -24.90 -3.88
N MET A 714 14.89 -24.54 -4.97
CA MET A 714 14.31 -24.47 -6.30
C MET A 714 13.83 -25.84 -6.83
N GLU A 715 14.45 -26.95 -6.41
CA GLU A 715 14.10 -28.29 -6.87
C GLU A 715 12.77 -28.74 -6.24
N GLU A 716 12.57 -28.48 -4.95
CA GLU A 716 11.29 -28.69 -4.28
C GLU A 716 10.19 -27.81 -4.89
N LEU A 717 10.48 -26.54 -5.18
CA LEU A 717 9.54 -25.64 -5.84
C LEU A 717 9.08 -26.17 -7.21
N GLN A 718 10.02 -26.66 -8.03
CA GLN A 718 9.70 -27.28 -9.32
C GLN A 718 8.86 -28.56 -9.14
N THR A 719 9.07 -29.30 -8.06
CA THR A 719 8.26 -30.48 -7.70
C THR A 719 6.83 -30.08 -7.34
N ILE A 720 6.64 -29.02 -6.55
CA ILE A 720 5.32 -28.47 -6.22
C ILE A 720 4.57 -28.04 -7.50
N ILE A 721 5.25 -27.37 -8.44
CA ILE A 721 4.64 -26.98 -9.72
C ILE A 721 4.23 -28.21 -10.54
N LYS A 722 5.07 -29.26 -10.59
CA LYS A 722 4.70 -30.53 -11.25
C LYS A 722 3.50 -31.21 -10.58
N SER A 723 3.41 -31.17 -9.26
CA SER A 723 2.27 -31.69 -8.51
C SER A 723 0.98 -30.93 -8.83
N LEU A 724 1.03 -29.61 -8.98
CA LEU A 724 -0.13 -28.80 -9.41
C LEU A 724 -0.60 -29.17 -10.82
N ILE A 725 0.35 -29.43 -11.74
CA ILE A 725 0.05 -29.89 -13.09
C ILE A 725 -0.61 -31.28 -13.04
N GLU A 726 -0.08 -32.18 -12.21
CA GLU A 726 -0.66 -33.51 -12.01
C GLU A 726 -2.10 -33.45 -11.47
N VAL A 727 -2.39 -32.54 -10.53
CA VAL A 727 -3.76 -32.31 -10.04
C VAL A 727 -4.71 -31.95 -11.19
N GLY A 728 -4.29 -31.05 -12.08
CA GLY A 728 -5.06 -30.68 -13.27
C GLY A 728 -5.27 -31.86 -14.24
N ASP A 729 -4.21 -32.60 -14.53
CA ASP A 729 -4.25 -33.77 -15.43
C ASP A 729 -5.17 -34.87 -14.90
N ARG A 730 -5.14 -35.17 -13.59
CA ARG A 730 -6.00 -36.17 -12.95
C ARG A 730 -7.50 -35.80 -13.03
N LEU A 731 -7.81 -34.51 -13.02
CA LEU A 731 -9.18 -34.00 -13.13
C LEU A 731 -9.62 -33.69 -14.57
N GLY A 732 -8.70 -33.77 -15.54
CA GLY A 732 -8.95 -33.29 -16.90
C GLY A 732 -9.23 -31.78 -16.98
N LYS A 733 -8.68 -31.00 -16.05
CA LYS A 733 -8.85 -29.54 -16.00
C LYS A 733 -7.65 -28.85 -16.65
N PRO A 734 -7.87 -27.72 -17.36
CA PRO A 734 -6.77 -26.99 -17.95
C PRO A 734 -5.88 -26.40 -16.85
N VAL A 735 -4.56 -26.45 -17.09
CA VAL A 735 -3.54 -25.85 -16.23
C VAL A 735 -2.91 -24.71 -17.00
N LEU A 736 -2.91 -23.51 -16.44
CA LEU A 736 -2.48 -22.28 -17.11
C LEU A 736 -1.23 -21.71 -16.44
N ALA A 737 -0.26 -21.34 -17.26
CA ALA A 737 0.88 -20.56 -16.79
C ALA A 737 0.51 -19.07 -16.72
N THR A 738 0.35 -18.52 -15.50
CA THR A 738 -0.07 -17.12 -15.27
C THR A 738 1.05 -16.28 -14.66
N GLY A 739 1.09 -14.99 -15.02
CA GLY A 739 2.22 -14.11 -14.69
C GLY A 739 2.14 -13.43 -13.32
N ASN A 740 0.95 -13.36 -12.73
CA ASN A 740 0.65 -12.59 -11.52
C ASN A 740 1.24 -11.17 -11.59
N VAL A 741 0.97 -10.49 -12.70
CA VAL A 741 1.64 -9.25 -13.11
C VAL A 741 1.31 -8.10 -12.17
N HIS A 742 2.33 -7.34 -11.74
CA HIS A 742 2.16 -6.14 -10.90
C HIS A 742 2.87 -4.89 -11.46
N TYR A 743 3.65 -5.06 -12.52
CA TYR A 743 4.40 -4.01 -13.22
C TYR A 743 4.77 -4.50 -14.64
N ILE A 744 5.10 -3.61 -15.56
CA ILE A 744 5.31 -3.97 -16.97
C ILE A 744 6.75 -4.41 -17.21
N GLU A 745 7.69 -3.58 -16.78
CA GLU A 745 9.13 -3.76 -17.04
C GLU A 745 9.86 -4.26 -15.78
N PRO A 746 10.85 -5.16 -15.89
CA PRO A 746 11.59 -5.67 -14.74
C PRO A 746 12.18 -4.59 -13.84
N GLU A 747 12.61 -3.47 -14.42
CA GLU A 747 13.23 -2.34 -13.71
C GLU A 747 12.24 -1.59 -12.80
N GLU A 748 10.94 -1.81 -12.95
CA GLU A 748 9.88 -1.20 -12.14
C GLU A 748 9.68 -1.90 -10.77
N GLU A 749 10.38 -3.03 -10.53
CA GLU A 749 10.38 -3.76 -9.26
C GLU A 749 10.62 -2.82 -8.06
N ILE A 750 11.54 -1.87 -8.21
CA ILE A 750 11.89 -0.90 -7.16
C ILE A 750 10.73 0.03 -6.80
N TYR A 751 9.89 0.42 -7.76
CA TYR A 751 8.76 1.31 -7.48
C TYR A 751 7.70 0.56 -6.66
N ARG A 752 7.39 -0.70 -7.03
CA ARG A 752 6.50 -1.56 -6.25
C ARG A 752 7.06 -1.77 -4.84
N GLU A 753 8.35 -2.04 -4.72
CA GLU A 753 8.99 -2.22 -3.42
C GLU A 753 8.79 -0.98 -2.55
N ILE A 754 9.09 0.22 -3.04
CA ILE A 754 8.90 1.47 -2.29
C ILE A 754 7.45 1.62 -1.80
N ILE A 755 6.46 1.34 -2.65
CA ILE A 755 5.04 1.43 -2.28
C ILE A 755 4.68 0.40 -1.22
N VAL A 756 5.02 -0.86 -1.42
CA VAL A 756 4.68 -1.94 -0.49
C VAL A 756 5.37 -1.72 0.86
N ARG A 757 6.64 -1.32 0.87
CA ARG A 757 7.37 -1.05 2.11
C ARG A 757 6.82 0.14 2.88
N SER A 758 6.23 1.13 2.20
CA SER A 758 5.59 2.30 2.84
C SER A 758 4.42 1.94 3.77
N LEU A 759 3.83 0.75 3.63
CA LEU A 759 2.79 0.23 4.52
C LEU A 759 3.29 -0.09 5.94
N GLY A 760 4.62 -0.16 6.14
CA GLY A 760 5.24 -0.44 7.43
C GLY A 760 5.24 -1.91 7.84
N GLN A 761 5.89 -2.22 8.97
CA GLN A 761 6.16 -3.59 9.46
C GLN A 761 4.91 -4.33 9.99
N GLY A 762 3.79 -3.62 10.20
CA GLY A 762 2.54 -4.21 10.70
C GLY A 762 1.81 -5.10 9.68
N VAL A 763 2.11 -4.93 8.39
CA VAL A 763 1.47 -5.68 7.30
C VAL A 763 2.24 -6.98 7.04
N MET A 764 1.51 -8.08 6.75
CA MET A 764 2.12 -9.41 6.61
C MET A 764 3.24 -9.48 5.57
N ILE A 765 3.11 -8.78 4.44
CA ILE A 765 4.12 -8.75 3.36
C ILE A 765 5.45 -8.07 3.78
N ASN A 766 5.43 -7.25 4.83
CA ASN A 766 6.59 -6.54 5.36
C ASN A 766 7.12 -7.13 6.67
N ARG A 767 6.59 -8.27 7.14
CA ARG A 767 7.14 -8.93 8.31
C ARG A 767 8.57 -9.38 8.02
N THR A 768 9.48 -9.06 8.93
CA THR A 768 10.89 -9.40 8.80
C THR A 768 11.12 -10.88 8.99
N ILE A 769 11.99 -11.45 8.17
CA ILE A 769 12.57 -12.78 8.32
C ILE A 769 13.97 -12.65 8.94
N GLY A 770 14.39 -13.68 9.69
CA GLY A 770 15.67 -13.69 10.43
C GLY A 770 15.63 -13.04 11.81
N HIS A 771 16.77 -13.03 12.51
CA HIS A 771 16.92 -12.57 13.89
C HIS A 771 17.90 -11.39 14.01
N GLY A 772 17.68 -10.55 15.04
CA GLY A 772 18.59 -9.46 15.40
C GLY A 772 18.59 -8.29 14.41
N GLU A 773 19.70 -7.55 14.37
CA GLU A 773 19.86 -6.32 13.55
C GLU A 773 19.88 -6.60 12.03
N HIS A 774 19.96 -7.86 11.62
CA HIS A 774 19.96 -8.28 10.21
C HIS A 774 18.58 -8.72 9.70
N ALA A 775 17.54 -8.69 10.55
CA ALA A 775 16.20 -9.07 10.16
C ALA A 775 15.64 -8.08 9.11
N GLN A 776 15.25 -8.60 7.95
CA GLN A 776 14.78 -7.83 6.80
C GLN A 776 13.49 -8.45 6.26
N PRO A 777 12.58 -7.69 5.64
CA PRO A 777 11.44 -8.28 4.96
C PRO A 777 11.88 -9.24 3.85
N ALA A 778 11.09 -10.30 3.62
CA ALA A 778 11.32 -11.19 2.47
C ALA A 778 11.27 -10.39 1.14
N PRO A 779 12.06 -10.77 0.13
CA PRO A 779 12.01 -10.13 -1.19
C PRO A 779 10.59 -10.24 -1.77
N LEU A 780 10.21 -9.29 -2.63
CA LEU A 780 8.93 -9.34 -3.32
C LEU A 780 9.01 -10.27 -4.55
N PRO A 781 7.88 -10.84 -5.00
CA PRO A 781 7.82 -11.60 -6.25
C PRO A 781 8.28 -10.77 -7.46
N LYS A 782 9.05 -11.39 -8.37
CA LYS A 782 9.45 -10.79 -9.65
C LYS A 782 8.30 -10.84 -10.66
N ALA A 783 7.36 -9.92 -10.50
CA ALA A 783 6.03 -9.89 -11.11
C ALA A 783 5.90 -8.93 -12.31
N HIS A 784 6.94 -8.83 -13.15
CA HIS A 784 6.82 -8.07 -14.40
C HIS A 784 5.95 -8.79 -15.44
N PHE A 785 5.37 -8.05 -16.37
CA PHE A 785 4.56 -8.60 -17.44
C PHE A 785 5.46 -9.35 -18.43
N ARG A 786 5.65 -10.65 -18.27
CA ARG A 786 6.52 -11.45 -19.15
C ARG A 786 6.00 -11.53 -20.60
N THR A 787 6.89 -11.66 -21.57
CA THR A 787 6.58 -12.05 -22.96
C THR A 787 6.33 -13.56 -23.06
N THR A 788 5.85 -14.07 -24.21
CA THR A 788 5.65 -15.51 -24.40
C THR A 788 6.96 -16.29 -24.29
N ASN A 789 8.04 -15.82 -24.93
CA ASN A 789 9.34 -16.47 -24.85
C ASN A 789 9.93 -16.47 -23.43
N GLU A 790 9.85 -15.35 -22.70
CA GLU A 790 10.29 -15.30 -21.29
C GLU A 790 9.51 -16.28 -20.41
N MET A 791 8.21 -16.48 -20.67
CA MET A 791 7.41 -17.48 -19.96
C MET A 791 7.86 -18.90 -20.28
N LEU A 792 8.11 -19.20 -21.57
CA LEU A 792 8.59 -20.52 -21.97
C LEU A 792 9.94 -20.83 -21.33
N ASP A 793 10.83 -19.84 -21.23
CA ASP A 793 12.13 -19.97 -20.56
C ASP A 793 11.96 -20.29 -19.06
N GLU A 794 11.04 -19.62 -18.35
CA GLU A 794 10.73 -19.88 -16.93
C GLU A 794 10.16 -21.28 -16.69
N PHE A 795 9.46 -21.85 -17.67
CA PHE A 795 8.87 -23.19 -17.62
C PHE A 795 9.68 -24.27 -18.35
N ALA A 796 10.89 -23.96 -18.83
CA ALA A 796 11.71 -24.87 -19.62
C ALA A 796 12.05 -26.19 -18.89
N PHE A 797 12.06 -26.18 -17.55
CA PHE A 797 12.30 -27.37 -16.72
C PHE A 797 11.21 -28.47 -16.84
N LEU A 798 10.05 -28.15 -17.43
CA LEU A 798 8.97 -29.10 -17.72
C LEU A 798 9.14 -29.84 -19.05
N GLY A 799 10.06 -29.39 -19.90
CA GLY A 799 10.16 -29.81 -21.30
C GLY A 799 9.29 -28.95 -22.23
N GLU A 800 9.69 -28.90 -23.50
CA GLU A 800 9.12 -27.98 -24.50
C GLU A 800 7.61 -28.17 -24.72
N ASP A 801 7.16 -29.42 -24.93
CA ASP A 801 5.76 -29.71 -25.22
C ASP A 801 4.82 -29.29 -24.08
N LEU A 802 5.18 -29.62 -22.84
CA LEU A 802 4.36 -29.27 -21.68
C LEU A 802 4.40 -27.76 -21.41
N ALA A 803 5.57 -27.11 -21.52
CA ALA A 803 5.67 -25.66 -21.39
C ALA A 803 4.78 -24.94 -22.43
N ARG A 804 4.82 -25.36 -23.70
CA ARG A 804 3.97 -24.79 -24.76
C ARG A 804 2.48 -25.03 -24.50
N LYS A 805 2.10 -26.22 -24.06
CA LYS A 805 0.71 -26.54 -23.68
C LYS A 805 0.19 -25.59 -22.60
N LEU A 806 0.96 -25.36 -21.53
CA LEU A 806 0.55 -24.54 -20.38
C LEU A 806 0.58 -23.03 -20.68
N VAL A 807 1.59 -22.57 -21.41
CA VAL A 807 1.82 -21.14 -21.70
C VAL A 807 0.99 -20.65 -22.87
N ILE A 808 0.86 -21.43 -23.94
CA ILE A 808 0.24 -21.00 -25.19
C ILE A 808 -1.12 -21.68 -25.38
N GLU A 809 -1.16 -23.01 -25.46
CA GLU A 809 -2.38 -23.70 -25.91
C GLU A 809 -3.54 -23.54 -24.93
N ASN A 810 -3.31 -23.82 -23.65
CA ASN A 810 -4.35 -23.74 -22.62
C ASN A 810 -4.82 -22.30 -22.36
N THR A 811 -3.90 -21.33 -22.35
CA THR A 811 -4.27 -19.91 -22.16
C THR A 811 -5.09 -19.41 -23.34
N ASN A 812 -4.70 -19.77 -24.57
CA ASN A 812 -5.49 -19.42 -25.75
C ASN A 812 -6.86 -20.12 -25.75
N ALA A 813 -6.90 -21.43 -25.49
CA ALA A 813 -8.16 -22.17 -25.48
C ALA A 813 -9.15 -21.62 -24.43
N LEU A 814 -8.65 -21.23 -23.25
CA LEU A 814 -9.50 -20.63 -22.23
C LEU A 814 -9.98 -19.24 -22.64
N ALA A 815 -9.17 -18.42 -23.31
CA ALA A 815 -9.58 -17.09 -23.75
C ALA A 815 -10.75 -17.14 -24.77
N ASP A 816 -10.84 -18.19 -25.58
CA ASP A 816 -11.87 -18.33 -26.63
C ASP A 816 -13.28 -18.58 -26.08
N ILE A 817 -13.44 -18.94 -24.80
CA ILE A 817 -14.77 -19.21 -24.22
C ILE A 817 -15.42 -17.96 -23.62
N PHE A 818 -14.69 -16.85 -23.54
CA PHE A 818 -15.19 -15.59 -22.99
C PHE A 818 -16.01 -14.83 -24.02
N GLU A 819 -17.21 -14.43 -23.65
CA GLU A 819 -18.12 -13.65 -24.49
C GLU A 819 -17.81 -12.15 -24.37
N PRO A 820 -18.03 -11.35 -25.43
CA PRO A 820 -17.99 -9.90 -25.33
C PRO A 820 -19.02 -9.40 -24.31
N VAL A 821 -18.60 -8.53 -23.39
CA VAL A 821 -19.47 -7.92 -22.37
C VAL A 821 -19.49 -6.40 -22.49
N GLU A 822 -20.66 -5.81 -22.23
CA GLU A 822 -20.82 -4.37 -22.15
C GLU A 822 -20.70 -3.92 -20.69
N VAL A 823 -19.55 -3.34 -20.35
CA VAL A 823 -19.23 -2.85 -19.01
C VAL A 823 -19.89 -1.51 -18.73
N VAL A 824 -19.81 -0.60 -19.70
CA VAL A 824 -20.37 0.75 -19.62
C VAL A 824 -21.46 0.85 -20.66
N LYS A 825 -22.70 1.07 -20.21
CA LYS A 825 -23.86 1.24 -21.08
C LYS A 825 -23.84 2.60 -21.77
N GLY A 826 -24.31 2.64 -23.01
CA GLY A 826 -24.43 3.88 -23.79
C GLY A 826 -25.66 4.74 -23.47
N ASP A 827 -26.75 4.12 -23.02
CA ASP A 827 -28.03 4.81 -22.81
C ASP A 827 -28.13 5.46 -21.43
N LEU A 828 -28.78 6.63 -21.36
CA LEU A 828 -29.21 7.24 -20.10
C LEU A 828 -30.50 6.56 -19.61
N TYR A 829 -30.55 6.27 -18.31
CA TYR A 829 -31.72 5.70 -17.65
C TYR A 829 -32.25 6.69 -16.61
N THR A 830 -33.44 7.26 -16.84
CA THR A 830 -34.02 8.30 -15.96
C THR A 830 -34.99 7.71 -14.92
N PRO A 831 -34.91 8.12 -13.64
CA PRO A 831 -35.80 7.64 -12.58
C PRO A 831 -37.28 7.99 -12.86
N PHE A 832 -38.20 7.39 -12.11
CA PHE A 832 -39.64 7.60 -12.28
C PHE A 832 -40.25 8.35 -11.07
N ILE A 833 -40.99 9.42 -11.36
CA ILE A 833 -41.90 10.07 -10.41
C ILE A 833 -43.26 10.17 -11.11
N ASP A 834 -44.32 9.75 -10.41
CA ASP A 834 -45.68 9.80 -10.95
C ASP A 834 -46.08 11.24 -11.33
N LYS A 835 -46.67 11.41 -12.51
CA LYS A 835 -47.12 12.71 -13.05
C LYS A 835 -46.06 13.82 -13.08
N ALA A 836 -44.78 13.48 -13.19
CA ALA A 836 -43.71 14.49 -13.20
C ALA A 836 -43.87 15.50 -14.34
N GLU A 837 -44.22 15.03 -15.54
CA GLU A 837 -44.38 15.85 -16.73
C GLU A 837 -45.53 16.87 -16.58
N GLU A 838 -46.70 16.39 -16.12
CA GLU A 838 -47.88 17.22 -15.84
C GLU A 838 -47.56 18.28 -14.77
N THR A 839 -46.93 17.85 -13.68
CA THR A 839 -46.62 18.72 -12.53
C THR A 839 -45.64 19.83 -12.91
N VAL A 840 -44.59 19.53 -13.67
CA VAL A 840 -43.61 20.54 -14.12
C VAL A 840 -44.29 21.58 -15.01
N ALA A 841 -45.14 21.16 -15.95
CA ALA A 841 -45.89 22.08 -16.81
C ALA A 841 -46.84 22.96 -15.99
N GLU A 842 -47.63 22.38 -15.08
CA GLU A 842 -48.57 23.11 -14.23
C GLU A 842 -47.88 24.15 -13.35
N LEU A 843 -46.78 23.79 -12.67
CA LEU A 843 -46.01 24.70 -11.83
C LEU A 843 -45.42 25.85 -12.65
N THR A 844 -44.90 25.54 -13.84
CA THR A 844 -44.29 26.54 -14.75
C THR A 844 -45.32 27.59 -15.16
N TYR A 845 -46.45 27.17 -15.73
CA TYR A 845 -47.48 28.11 -16.19
C TYR A 845 -48.13 28.86 -15.03
N LYS A 846 -48.39 28.19 -13.90
CA LYS A 846 -48.95 28.84 -12.70
C LYS A 846 -48.06 30.00 -12.24
N LYS A 847 -46.74 29.79 -12.18
CA LYS A 847 -45.82 30.85 -11.75
C LYS A 847 -45.64 31.93 -12.81
N ALA A 848 -45.58 31.55 -14.09
CA ALA A 848 -45.49 32.50 -15.19
C ALA A 848 -46.71 33.45 -15.22
N PHE A 849 -47.93 32.92 -15.06
CA PHE A 849 -49.15 33.73 -14.98
C PHE A 849 -49.19 34.66 -13.77
N GLU A 850 -48.59 34.25 -12.64
CA GLU A 850 -48.46 35.08 -11.44
C GLU A 850 -47.57 36.30 -11.70
N ILE A 851 -46.48 36.14 -12.47
CA ILE A 851 -45.47 37.18 -12.70
C ILE A 851 -45.80 38.05 -13.92
N TYR A 852 -46.16 37.45 -15.04
CA TYR A 852 -46.28 38.10 -16.35
C TYR A 852 -47.73 38.29 -16.82
N GLY A 853 -48.71 37.79 -16.07
CA GLY A 853 -50.14 37.92 -16.37
C GLY A 853 -50.71 36.80 -17.24
N ASN A 854 -52.02 36.82 -17.43
CA ASN A 854 -52.76 35.91 -18.32
C ASN A 854 -53.68 36.73 -19.25
N PRO A 855 -53.45 36.75 -20.58
CA PRO A 855 -52.48 35.93 -21.32
C PRO A 855 -51.01 36.34 -21.09
N LEU A 856 -50.08 35.40 -21.34
CA LEU A 856 -48.65 35.67 -21.27
C LEU A 856 -48.19 36.53 -22.46
N PRO A 857 -47.12 37.33 -22.31
CA PRO A 857 -46.43 37.93 -23.44
C PRO A 857 -45.85 36.86 -24.37
N ASP A 858 -45.93 37.06 -25.68
CA ASP A 858 -45.46 36.09 -26.70
C ASP A 858 -44.02 35.59 -26.45
N ILE A 859 -43.11 36.47 -26.01
CA ILE A 859 -41.71 36.10 -25.73
C ILE A 859 -41.58 35.10 -24.57
N VAL A 860 -42.49 35.17 -23.60
CA VAL A 860 -42.53 34.28 -22.43
C VAL A 860 -43.18 32.96 -22.83
N ASP A 861 -44.31 33.00 -23.51
CA ASP A 861 -45.07 31.82 -23.93
C ASP A 861 -44.26 30.94 -24.88
N LEU A 862 -43.65 31.55 -25.92
CA LEU A 862 -42.78 30.84 -26.87
C LEU A 862 -41.54 30.24 -26.20
N ARG A 863 -41.01 30.88 -25.15
CA ARG A 863 -39.88 30.34 -24.38
C ARG A 863 -40.31 29.10 -23.58
N ILE A 864 -41.45 29.18 -22.88
CA ILE A 864 -41.98 28.05 -22.10
C ILE A 864 -42.30 26.87 -23.02
N GLU A 865 -43.00 27.09 -24.13
CA GLU A 865 -43.38 26.03 -25.07
C GLU A 865 -42.15 25.29 -25.62
N LYS A 866 -41.13 26.04 -26.07
CA LYS A 866 -39.87 25.49 -26.57
C LYS A 866 -39.15 24.65 -25.51
N GLU A 867 -39.01 25.19 -24.30
CA GLU A 867 -38.29 24.50 -23.23
C GLU A 867 -39.05 23.26 -22.74
N LEU A 868 -40.35 23.35 -22.48
CA LEU A 868 -41.15 22.20 -22.04
C LEU A 868 -41.16 21.10 -23.10
N THR A 869 -41.29 21.42 -24.38
CA THR A 869 -41.24 20.41 -25.45
C THR A 869 -39.93 19.61 -25.40
N SER A 870 -38.80 20.28 -25.17
CA SER A 870 -37.49 19.63 -25.05
C SER A 870 -37.33 18.84 -23.75
N ILE A 871 -37.71 19.43 -22.61
CA ILE A 871 -37.57 18.79 -21.28
C ILE A 871 -38.45 17.54 -21.17
N LEU A 872 -39.71 17.64 -21.59
CA LEU A 872 -40.65 16.53 -21.53
C LEU A 872 -40.33 15.47 -22.58
N GLY A 873 -40.04 15.88 -23.83
CA GLY A 873 -39.72 14.97 -24.93
C GLY A 873 -38.50 14.09 -24.69
N ASN A 874 -37.52 14.59 -23.94
CA ASN A 874 -36.30 13.85 -23.57
C ASN A 874 -36.36 13.19 -22.18
N GLY A 875 -37.50 13.26 -21.48
CA GLY A 875 -37.69 12.58 -20.20
C GLY A 875 -36.97 13.21 -18.99
N PHE A 876 -36.64 14.51 -19.06
CA PHE A 876 -35.96 15.24 -17.98
C PHE A 876 -36.89 15.86 -16.93
N ALA A 877 -38.21 15.74 -17.09
CA ALA A 877 -39.18 16.26 -16.13
C ALA A 877 -38.95 15.78 -14.68
N VAL A 878 -38.52 14.52 -14.53
CA VAL A 878 -38.29 13.90 -13.22
C VAL A 878 -37.16 14.57 -12.45
N ILE A 879 -36.03 14.86 -13.11
CA ILE A 879 -34.89 15.52 -12.47
C ILE A 879 -35.19 16.99 -12.14
N TYR A 880 -36.01 17.67 -12.95
CA TYR A 880 -36.51 19.01 -12.66
C TYR A 880 -37.40 18.99 -11.41
N LEU A 881 -38.41 18.12 -11.38
CA LEU A 881 -39.32 18.04 -10.25
C LEU A 881 -38.59 17.66 -8.96
N ALA A 882 -37.69 16.68 -9.00
CA ALA A 882 -36.90 16.31 -7.84
C ALA A 882 -36.01 17.48 -7.34
N SER A 883 -35.35 18.20 -8.25
CA SER A 883 -34.55 19.38 -7.89
C SER A 883 -35.41 20.47 -7.25
N GLN A 884 -36.60 20.71 -7.78
CA GLN A 884 -37.56 21.66 -7.20
C GLN A 884 -37.97 21.25 -5.78
N MET A 885 -38.29 19.96 -5.57
CA MET A 885 -38.64 19.44 -4.26
C MET A 885 -37.49 19.61 -3.26
N LEU A 886 -36.25 19.35 -3.67
CA LEU A 886 -35.07 19.54 -2.81
C LEU A 886 -34.88 21.00 -2.40
N VAL A 887 -34.98 21.93 -3.36
CA VAL A 887 -34.89 23.37 -3.08
C VAL A 887 -36.02 23.81 -2.14
N GLN A 888 -37.24 23.37 -2.38
CA GLN A 888 -38.39 23.70 -1.55
C GLN A 888 -38.21 23.20 -0.10
N ARG A 889 -37.84 21.93 0.07
CA ARG A 889 -37.65 21.34 1.40
C ARG A 889 -36.51 22.03 2.18
N SER A 890 -35.43 22.39 1.51
CA SER A 890 -34.33 23.16 2.11
C SER A 890 -34.80 24.54 2.59
N ASN A 891 -35.54 25.26 1.75
CA ASN A 891 -36.12 26.56 2.09
C ASN A 891 -37.12 26.46 3.25
N GLU A 892 -37.95 25.42 3.30
CA GLU A 892 -38.89 25.15 4.41
C GLU A 892 -38.16 24.87 5.74
N ARG A 893 -36.95 24.26 5.68
CA ARG A 893 -36.06 24.10 6.83
C ARG A 893 -35.33 25.39 7.22
N GLY A 894 -35.47 26.47 6.45
CA GLY A 894 -34.82 27.75 6.70
C GLY A 894 -33.44 27.92 6.05
N TYR A 895 -33.06 27.02 5.14
CA TYR A 895 -31.79 27.10 4.42
C TYR A 895 -32.04 27.52 2.97
N LEU A 896 -31.46 28.66 2.57
CA LEU A 896 -31.51 29.13 1.19
C LEU A 896 -30.57 28.31 0.31
N VAL A 897 -31.02 27.97 -0.90
CA VAL A 897 -30.22 27.22 -1.88
C VAL A 897 -29.68 28.15 -2.95
N GLY A 898 -28.37 28.16 -3.14
CA GLY A 898 -27.73 28.95 -4.19
C GLY A 898 -27.86 28.31 -5.57
N SER A 899 -28.12 29.14 -6.59
CA SER A 899 -28.11 28.71 -7.99
C SER A 899 -26.69 28.41 -8.49
N ARG A 900 -26.53 27.36 -9.31
CA ARG A 900 -25.24 27.01 -9.93
C ARG A 900 -25.43 26.32 -11.28
N GLY A 901 -24.39 26.35 -12.10
CA GLY A 901 -24.29 25.51 -13.28
C GLY A 901 -25.15 26.00 -14.44
N SER A 902 -25.32 25.12 -15.43
CA SER A 902 -25.98 25.47 -16.69
C SER A 902 -27.51 25.53 -16.61
N VAL A 903 -28.12 25.03 -15.53
CA VAL A 903 -29.58 25.07 -15.31
C VAL A 903 -30.14 26.49 -15.26
N GLY A 904 -29.32 27.48 -14.91
CA GLY A 904 -29.67 28.92 -14.99
C GLY A 904 -30.06 29.41 -16.40
N SER A 905 -29.79 28.60 -17.42
CA SER A 905 -30.18 28.86 -18.82
C SER A 905 -31.64 28.47 -19.13
N SER A 906 -32.31 27.74 -18.22
CA SER A 906 -33.68 27.26 -18.39
C SER A 906 -34.67 28.16 -17.67
N PHE A 907 -35.58 28.77 -18.43
CA PHE A 907 -36.67 29.58 -17.89
C PHE A 907 -37.69 28.72 -17.15
N VAL A 908 -37.90 27.47 -17.57
CA VAL A 908 -38.72 26.50 -16.82
C VAL A 908 -38.15 26.28 -15.42
N ALA A 909 -36.81 26.14 -15.29
CA ALA A 909 -36.15 26.02 -14.00
C ALA A 909 -36.34 27.26 -13.11
N THR A 910 -36.35 28.46 -13.71
CA THR A 910 -36.68 29.71 -13.00
C THR A 910 -38.10 29.69 -12.46
N MET A 911 -39.08 29.30 -13.29
CA MET A 911 -40.50 29.35 -12.94
C MET A 911 -40.88 28.34 -11.85
N ILE A 912 -40.25 27.17 -11.82
CA ILE A 912 -40.52 26.19 -10.76
C ILE A 912 -39.62 26.36 -9.53
N GLY A 913 -38.72 27.34 -9.53
CA GLY A 913 -37.92 27.71 -8.35
C GLY A 913 -36.69 26.84 -8.10
N ILE A 914 -36.13 26.22 -9.14
CA ILE A 914 -34.83 25.53 -9.06
C ILE A 914 -33.68 26.55 -9.06
N THR A 915 -33.84 27.64 -9.82
CA THR A 915 -32.82 28.69 -9.96
C THR A 915 -33.44 30.08 -9.87
N GLU A 916 -32.67 31.03 -9.34
CA GLU A 916 -33.03 32.45 -9.27
C GLU A 916 -32.64 33.20 -10.56
N VAL A 917 -31.84 32.58 -11.43
CA VAL A 917 -31.41 33.17 -12.71
C VAL A 917 -32.59 33.14 -13.66
N ASN A 918 -32.97 34.31 -14.20
CA ASN A 918 -33.98 34.43 -15.25
C ASN A 918 -33.30 34.63 -16.61
N PRO A 919 -33.34 33.63 -17.51
CA PRO A 919 -32.58 33.65 -18.77
C PRO A 919 -33.25 34.43 -19.92
N LEU A 920 -34.43 35.04 -19.70
CA LEU A 920 -35.04 35.89 -20.72
C LEU A 920 -34.18 37.12 -21.01
N SER A 921 -34.45 37.79 -22.13
CA SER A 921 -33.84 39.09 -22.44
C SER A 921 -34.16 40.13 -21.34
N PRO A 922 -33.30 41.14 -21.13
CA PRO A 922 -33.51 42.18 -20.12
C PRO A 922 -34.91 42.77 -20.16
N HIS A 923 -35.60 42.82 -19.02
CA HIS A 923 -36.99 43.27 -18.97
C HIS A 923 -37.40 43.86 -17.63
N TYR A 924 -38.43 44.71 -17.68
CA TYR A 924 -39.15 45.19 -16.51
C TYR A 924 -40.42 44.36 -16.27
N VAL A 925 -40.80 44.19 -15.00
CA VAL A 925 -42.07 43.60 -14.58
C VAL A 925 -42.70 44.40 -13.45
N CYS A 926 -44.01 44.58 -13.49
CA CYS A 926 -44.76 45.21 -12.41
C CYS A 926 -45.36 44.17 -11.47
N GLY A 927 -44.95 44.17 -10.20
CA GLY A 927 -45.50 43.26 -9.18
C GLY A 927 -46.97 43.52 -8.79
N GLN A 928 -47.63 44.55 -9.32
CA GLN A 928 -49.02 44.89 -8.98
C GLN A 928 -50.00 44.68 -10.14
N CYS A 929 -49.65 45.13 -11.35
CA CYS A 929 -50.54 45.03 -12.52
C CYS A 929 -49.98 44.11 -13.63
N GLN A 930 -48.86 43.43 -13.37
CA GLN A 930 -48.25 42.43 -14.26
C GLN A 930 -47.81 42.99 -15.63
N TYR A 931 -47.79 44.31 -15.81
CA TYR A 931 -47.17 44.96 -16.97
C TYR A 931 -45.71 44.52 -17.11
N SER A 932 -45.30 44.15 -18.32
CA SER A 932 -43.92 43.78 -18.65
C SER A 932 -43.42 44.49 -19.91
N GLU A 933 -42.12 44.76 -19.95
CA GLU A 933 -41.44 45.45 -21.06
C GLU A 933 -40.07 44.82 -21.30
N PHE A 934 -39.89 44.19 -22.47
CA PHE A 934 -38.66 43.48 -22.83
C PHE A 934 -37.78 44.31 -23.76
N ILE A 935 -36.48 44.32 -23.49
CA ILE A 935 -35.45 45.00 -24.27
C ILE A 935 -34.61 43.95 -25.01
N THR A 936 -34.79 43.87 -26.32
CA THR A 936 -34.21 42.83 -27.19
C THR A 936 -33.22 43.38 -28.22
N ASP A 937 -32.93 44.68 -28.18
CA ASP A 937 -32.02 45.36 -29.10
C ASP A 937 -30.53 45.21 -28.74
N GLY A 938 -30.23 44.49 -27.65
CA GLY A 938 -28.88 44.29 -27.14
C GLY A 938 -28.26 45.52 -26.47
N SER A 939 -29.06 46.58 -26.22
CA SER A 939 -28.58 47.80 -25.56
C SER A 939 -28.14 47.57 -24.10
N TYR A 940 -28.70 46.54 -23.45
CA TYR A 940 -28.31 46.09 -22.12
C TYR A 940 -27.91 44.62 -22.17
N GLY A 941 -26.82 44.26 -21.49
CA GLY A 941 -26.41 42.87 -21.32
C GLY A 941 -27.17 42.13 -20.21
N SER A 942 -27.64 42.86 -19.18
CA SER A 942 -28.43 42.32 -18.08
C SER A 942 -29.54 43.29 -17.69
N GLY A 943 -30.69 42.76 -17.29
CA GLY A 943 -31.77 43.54 -16.70
C GLY A 943 -31.39 44.22 -15.40
N PHE A 944 -30.38 43.70 -14.68
CA PHE A 944 -29.91 44.33 -13.44
C PHE A 944 -29.21 45.67 -13.69
N ASP A 945 -28.61 45.85 -14.87
CA ASP A 945 -27.92 47.08 -15.28
C ASP A 945 -28.90 48.17 -15.71
N MET A 946 -30.17 47.83 -15.95
CA MET A 946 -31.17 48.80 -16.38
C MET A 946 -31.50 49.81 -15.26
N PRO A 947 -31.80 51.07 -15.59
CA PRO A 947 -32.17 52.08 -14.59
C PRO A 947 -33.49 51.74 -13.88
N ASN A 948 -33.74 52.29 -12.71
CA ASN A 948 -35.03 52.11 -12.04
C ASN A 948 -36.13 52.88 -12.80
N LYS A 949 -37.31 52.28 -12.95
CA LYS A 949 -38.44 52.82 -13.73
C LYS A 949 -39.76 52.57 -12.99
N ASP A 950 -40.69 53.51 -13.09
CA ASP A 950 -42.06 53.34 -12.57
C ASP A 950 -42.97 52.74 -13.65
N CYS A 951 -43.95 51.95 -13.22
CA CYS A 951 -44.88 51.28 -14.11
C CYS A 951 -45.76 52.32 -14.82
N PRO A 952 -45.83 52.29 -16.17
CA PRO A 952 -46.67 53.23 -16.91
C PRO A 952 -48.16 53.02 -16.67
N ASN A 953 -48.58 51.83 -16.24
CA ASN A 953 -49.99 51.49 -16.05
C ASN A 953 -50.53 51.82 -14.65
N CYS A 954 -49.73 51.61 -13.60
CA CYS A 954 -50.21 51.80 -12.21
C CYS A 954 -49.28 52.64 -11.31
N GLY A 955 -48.15 53.13 -11.82
CA GLY A 955 -47.18 53.94 -11.07
C GLY A 955 -46.36 53.17 -10.03
N HIS A 956 -46.55 51.86 -9.89
CA HIS A 956 -45.73 51.02 -9.01
C HIS A 956 -44.31 50.86 -9.54
N LYS A 957 -43.29 50.80 -8.67
CA LYS A 957 -41.90 50.60 -9.10
C LYS A 957 -41.74 49.27 -9.82
N LEU A 958 -41.13 49.27 -11.00
CA LEU A 958 -40.88 48.06 -11.76
C LEU A 958 -39.68 47.29 -11.17
N SER A 959 -39.81 45.98 -11.09
CA SER A 959 -38.66 45.08 -10.92
C SER A 959 -37.94 44.91 -12.25
N LYS A 960 -36.66 44.53 -12.19
CA LYS A 960 -35.79 44.37 -13.37
C LYS A 960 -35.17 42.99 -13.33
N ASN A 961 -35.18 42.28 -14.44
CA ASN A 961 -34.58 40.95 -14.55
C ASN A 961 -34.24 40.60 -16.01
N GLY A 962 -33.75 39.39 -16.26
CA GLY A 962 -33.37 38.90 -17.59
C GLY A 962 -31.87 39.01 -17.85
N GLN A 963 -31.23 37.89 -18.15
CA GLN A 963 -29.78 37.76 -18.35
C GLN A 963 -29.41 37.37 -19.79
N ASP A 964 -30.40 37.24 -20.68
CA ASP A 964 -30.24 36.90 -22.10
C ASP A 964 -29.44 35.61 -22.35
N ILE A 965 -29.81 34.53 -21.64
CA ILE A 965 -29.08 33.25 -21.68
C ILE A 965 -29.83 32.26 -22.59
N PRO A 966 -29.17 31.67 -23.59
CA PRO A 966 -29.79 30.68 -24.48
C PRO A 966 -29.96 29.33 -23.78
N PHE A 967 -31.15 28.75 -23.92
CA PHE A 967 -31.53 27.46 -23.32
C PHE A 967 -30.62 26.30 -23.77
N GLU A 968 -30.16 26.34 -25.01
CA GLU A 968 -29.33 25.31 -25.65
C GLU A 968 -27.98 25.11 -24.95
N THR A 969 -27.54 26.07 -24.15
CA THR A 969 -26.36 25.90 -23.26
C THR A 969 -26.55 24.73 -22.30
N PHE A 970 -27.79 24.49 -21.89
CA PHE A 970 -28.16 23.42 -20.97
C PHE A 970 -28.27 22.08 -21.69
N LEU A 971 -29.20 21.95 -22.64
CA LEU A 971 -29.63 20.68 -23.26
C LEU A 971 -29.12 20.44 -24.69
N GLY A 972 -28.34 21.35 -25.26
CA GLY A 972 -27.99 21.29 -26.68
C GLY A 972 -29.18 21.66 -27.59
N PHE A 973 -29.02 21.44 -28.89
CA PHE A 973 -30.07 21.73 -29.88
C PHE A 973 -31.02 20.55 -30.06
N ASP A 974 -30.49 19.33 -30.01
CA ASP A 974 -31.23 18.09 -30.28
C ASP A 974 -31.56 17.29 -29.00
N GLY A 975 -31.23 17.80 -27.81
CA GLY A 975 -31.39 17.05 -26.55
C GLY A 975 -30.37 15.91 -26.38
N ASP A 976 -29.29 15.95 -27.16
CA ASP A 976 -28.21 14.95 -27.19
C ASP A 976 -27.27 15.03 -25.98
N LYS A 977 -27.33 16.14 -25.25
CA LYS A 977 -26.58 16.34 -24.02
C LYS A 977 -27.41 15.94 -22.80
N VAL A 978 -26.90 15.00 -22.03
CA VAL A 978 -27.44 14.67 -20.70
C VAL A 978 -27.16 15.84 -19.75
N PRO A 979 -28.17 16.47 -19.13
CA PRO A 979 -27.99 17.62 -18.25
C PRO A 979 -27.70 17.23 -16.80
N ASP A 980 -26.80 17.98 -16.16
CA ASP A 980 -26.59 17.95 -14.71
C ASP A 980 -27.24 19.19 -14.07
N ILE A 981 -28.04 19.01 -13.01
CA ILE A 981 -28.63 20.12 -12.23
C ILE A 981 -27.80 20.35 -10.97
N ASP A 982 -27.08 21.47 -10.94
CA ASP A 982 -26.22 21.85 -9.81
C ASP A 982 -26.99 22.72 -8.80
N LEU A 983 -27.05 22.27 -7.55
CA LEU A 983 -27.67 22.99 -6.42
C LEU A 983 -26.63 23.25 -5.32
N ASN A 984 -26.45 24.50 -4.90
CA ASN A 984 -25.56 24.85 -3.80
C ASN A 984 -26.33 24.93 -2.48
N PHE A 985 -26.43 23.79 -1.78
CA PHE A 985 -26.93 23.76 -0.41
C PHE A 985 -25.90 24.34 0.58
N SER A 986 -26.39 24.87 1.70
CA SER A 986 -25.53 25.15 2.85
C SER A 986 -24.81 23.87 3.29
N GLY A 987 -23.56 23.98 3.77
CA GLY A 987 -22.83 22.85 4.33
C GLY A 987 -23.56 22.16 5.50
N GLU A 988 -24.40 22.90 6.22
CA GLU A 988 -25.24 22.36 7.30
C GLU A 988 -26.46 21.56 6.79
N ASP A 989 -27.06 21.96 5.65
CA ASP A 989 -28.26 21.30 5.11
C ASP A 989 -27.94 20.22 4.07
N GLN A 990 -26.74 20.23 3.50
CA GLN A 990 -26.32 19.25 2.49
C GLN A 990 -26.57 17.79 2.92
N PRO A 991 -26.30 17.35 4.16
CA PRO A 991 -26.64 15.99 4.59
C PRO A 991 -28.15 15.71 4.58
N SER A 992 -28.97 16.68 4.98
CA SER A 992 -30.44 16.57 4.97
C SER A 992 -30.97 16.51 3.54
N ALA A 993 -30.43 17.32 2.63
CA ALA A 993 -30.76 17.27 1.21
C ALA A 993 -30.41 15.89 0.61
N HIS A 994 -29.31 15.26 1.03
CA HIS A 994 -28.99 13.90 0.59
C HIS A 994 -29.99 12.85 1.12
N LEU A 995 -30.51 13.02 2.34
CA LEU A 995 -31.56 12.14 2.87
C LEU A 995 -32.89 12.36 2.15
N ASP A 996 -33.22 13.60 1.80
CA ASP A 996 -34.42 13.90 0.99
C ASP A 996 -34.39 13.15 -0.34
N VAL A 997 -33.23 13.01 -0.98
CA VAL A 997 -33.09 12.21 -2.21
C VAL A 997 -33.45 10.74 -1.97
N ARG A 998 -33.02 10.16 -0.83
CA ARG A 998 -33.41 8.79 -0.45
C ARG A 998 -34.91 8.68 -0.18
N ASP A 999 -35.52 9.71 0.40
CA ASP A 999 -36.97 9.74 0.65
C ASP A 999 -37.78 9.88 -0.65
N ILE A 1000 -37.27 10.64 -1.63
CA ILE A 1000 -37.94 10.88 -2.93
C ILE A 1000 -37.88 9.62 -3.81
N PHE A 1001 -36.72 8.98 -3.90
CA PHE A 1001 -36.49 7.88 -4.87
C PHE A 1001 -36.46 6.49 -4.23
N GLY A 1002 -36.28 6.40 -2.92
CA GLY A 1002 -36.10 5.16 -2.17
C GLY A 1002 -34.63 4.89 -1.83
N GLU A 1003 -34.41 4.30 -0.66
CA GLU A 1003 -33.06 4.05 -0.11
C GLU A 1003 -32.19 3.15 -0.98
N GLU A 1004 -32.79 2.23 -1.73
CA GLU A 1004 -32.11 1.26 -2.61
C GLU A 1004 -31.68 1.86 -3.96
N TYR A 1005 -32.08 3.11 -4.24
CA TYR A 1005 -31.92 3.75 -5.55
C TYR A 1005 -31.07 5.01 -5.52
N ALA A 1006 -30.66 5.48 -4.34
CA ALA A 1006 -29.86 6.70 -4.17
C ALA A 1006 -28.52 6.36 -3.51
N PHE A 1007 -27.42 6.56 -4.24
CA PHE A 1007 -26.07 6.27 -3.78
C PHE A 1007 -25.20 7.51 -3.89
N ARG A 1008 -24.28 7.69 -2.94
CA ARG A 1008 -23.25 8.73 -3.08
C ARG A 1008 -22.20 8.28 -4.08
N ALA A 1009 -21.79 9.18 -4.97
CA ALA A 1009 -20.68 8.89 -5.88
C ALA A 1009 -19.40 8.64 -5.06
N GLY A 1010 -18.71 7.54 -5.36
CA GLY A 1010 -17.44 7.18 -4.74
C GLY A 1010 -16.26 7.83 -5.47
N THR A 1011 -15.18 8.12 -4.73
CA THR A 1011 -13.92 8.60 -5.32
C THR A 1011 -12.79 7.61 -5.05
N VAL A 1012 -11.78 7.58 -5.92
CA VAL A 1012 -10.55 6.80 -5.73
C VAL A 1012 -9.43 7.78 -5.40
N GLY A 1013 -8.79 7.61 -4.24
CA GLY A 1013 -7.64 8.39 -3.82
C GLY A 1013 -6.36 7.69 -4.23
N THR A 1014 -5.52 8.35 -5.02
CA THR A 1014 -4.23 7.82 -5.50
C THR A 1014 -3.04 8.45 -4.79
N VAL A 1015 -1.87 7.83 -4.91
CA VAL A 1015 -0.61 8.39 -4.42
C VAL A 1015 -0.21 9.57 -5.31
N ALA A 1016 -0.32 10.78 -4.77
CA ALA A 1016 0.13 12.00 -5.44
C ALA A 1016 1.66 12.17 -5.32
N ALA A 1017 2.25 13.02 -6.16
CA ALA A 1017 3.70 13.26 -6.22
C ALA A 1017 4.36 13.57 -4.86
N LYS A 1018 3.73 14.41 -4.03
CA LYS A 1018 4.26 14.72 -2.68
C LYS A 1018 4.29 13.51 -1.76
N THR A 1019 3.28 12.64 -1.83
CA THR A 1019 3.22 11.41 -1.04
C THR A 1019 4.25 10.40 -1.54
N ALA A 1020 4.39 10.24 -2.86
CA ALA A 1020 5.40 9.38 -3.45
C ALA A 1020 6.82 9.79 -3.04
N TYR A 1021 7.13 11.10 -3.08
CA TYR A 1021 8.42 11.61 -2.57
C TYR A 1021 8.66 11.23 -1.11
N GLY A 1022 7.62 11.36 -0.26
CA GLY A 1022 7.66 10.92 1.13
C GLY A 1022 7.93 9.41 1.29
N PHE A 1023 7.37 8.57 0.42
CA PHE A 1023 7.64 7.13 0.42
C PHE A 1023 9.09 6.82 0.06
N VAL A 1024 9.64 7.47 -0.96
CA VAL A 1024 11.04 7.30 -1.35
C VAL A 1024 11.98 7.72 -0.22
N LYS A 1025 11.75 8.90 0.38
CA LYS A 1025 12.55 9.36 1.55
C LYS A 1025 12.40 8.45 2.76
N GLY A 1026 11.22 7.89 2.98
CA GLY A 1026 11.00 6.87 4.01
C GLY A 1026 11.82 5.60 3.74
N TYR A 1027 11.81 5.13 2.49
CA TYR A 1027 12.58 3.97 2.05
C TYR A 1027 14.10 4.19 2.18
N GLU A 1028 14.62 5.37 1.82
CA GLU A 1028 16.02 5.74 2.06
C GLU A 1028 16.41 5.58 3.54
N ARG A 1029 15.61 6.17 4.43
CA ARG A 1029 15.85 6.14 5.87
C ARG A 1029 15.80 4.71 6.42
N ASP A 1030 14.78 3.94 6.05
CA ASP A 1030 14.50 2.65 6.66
C ASP A 1030 15.47 1.55 6.17
N TYR A 1031 16.01 1.69 4.95
CA TYR A 1031 16.96 0.73 4.35
C TYR A 1031 18.40 1.26 4.27
N GLY A 1032 18.69 2.41 4.88
CA GLY A 1032 20.04 3.00 4.91
C GLY A 1032 20.59 3.33 3.52
N LYS A 1033 19.72 3.71 2.58
CA LYS A 1033 20.09 4.10 1.21
C LYS A 1033 20.18 5.61 1.10
N PHE A 1034 21.03 6.07 0.18
CA PHE A 1034 21.20 7.48 -0.14
C PHE A 1034 21.13 7.65 -1.65
N TYR A 1035 20.07 8.29 -2.13
CA TYR A 1035 19.85 8.59 -3.53
C TYR A 1035 20.10 10.08 -3.80
N ARG A 1036 20.55 10.35 -5.02
CA ARG A 1036 20.64 11.70 -5.58
C ARG A 1036 19.24 12.28 -5.77
N ASP A 1037 19.11 13.60 -5.82
CA ASP A 1037 17.78 14.22 -5.94
C ASP A 1037 17.10 13.84 -7.25
N ALA A 1038 17.87 13.74 -8.34
CA ALA A 1038 17.37 13.24 -9.62
C ALA A 1038 16.80 11.80 -9.52
N GLU A 1039 17.44 10.94 -8.72
CA GLU A 1039 16.98 9.56 -8.52
C GLU A 1039 15.74 9.52 -7.62
N VAL A 1040 15.70 10.34 -6.56
CA VAL A 1040 14.51 10.46 -5.70
C VAL A 1040 13.30 10.90 -6.51
N GLU A 1041 13.46 11.88 -7.40
CA GLU A 1041 12.38 12.34 -8.27
C GLU A 1041 11.92 11.26 -9.25
N ARG A 1042 12.85 10.54 -9.89
CA ARG A 1042 12.53 9.42 -10.78
C ARG A 1042 11.75 8.32 -10.06
N LEU A 1043 12.22 7.91 -8.88
CA LEU A 1043 11.55 6.91 -8.04
C LEU A 1043 10.16 7.40 -7.59
N ALA A 1044 10.03 8.68 -7.24
CA ALA A 1044 8.76 9.27 -6.83
C ALA A 1044 7.76 9.36 -7.99
N GLN A 1045 8.22 9.66 -9.21
CA GLN A 1045 7.37 9.64 -10.41
C GLN A 1045 6.87 8.22 -10.70
N GLY A 1046 7.74 7.20 -10.62
CA GLY A 1046 7.37 5.80 -10.83
C GLY A 1046 6.47 5.20 -9.74
N ALA A 1047 6.52 5.72 -8.51
CA ALA A 1047 5.68 5.27 -7.40
C ALA A 1047 4.34 6.02 -7.27
N ALA A 1048 4.07 7.02 -8.12
CA ALA A 1048 2.83 7.80 -8.10
C ALA A 1048 1.68 7.09 -8.86
N GLY A 1049 0.45 7.56 -8.67
CA GLY A 1049 -0.72 7.08 -9.43
C GLY A 1049 -1.37 5.80 -8.89
N VAL A 1050 -0.69 5.04 -8.03
CA VAL A 1050 -1.25 3.85 -7.38
C VAL A 1050 -2.39 4.21 -6.44
N LYS A 1051 -3.49 3.45 -6.45
CA LYS A 1051 -4.60 3.60 -5.53
C LYS A 1051 -4.12 3.39 -4.10
N ARG A 1052 -4.47 4.35 -3.24
CA ARG A 1052 -4.20 4.32 -1.80
C ARG A 1052 -5.46 4.10 -0.98
N THR A 1053 -6.56 4.76 -1.34
CA THR A 1053 -7.83 4.72 -0.59
C THR A 1053 -9.03 4.94 -1.50
N THR A 1054 -10.22 4.80 -0.94
CA THR A 1054 -11.48 5.29 -1.53
C THR A 1054 -12.05 6.40 -0.66
N GLY A 1055 -12.79 7.31 -1.27
CA GLY A 1055 -13.45 8.43 -0.61
C GLY A 1055 -14.88 8.64 -1.11
N GLN A 1056 -15.45 9.78 -0.74
CA GLN A 1056 -16.78 10.17 -1.13
C GLN A 1056 -16.71 11.44 -1.97
N HIS A 1057 -17.52 11.53 -3.02
CA HIS A 1057 -17.64 12.75 -3.80
C HIS A 1057 -18.23 13.88 -2.92
N PRO A 1058 -17.76 15.13 -3.04
CA PRO A 1058 -18.19 16.22 -2.15
C PRO A 1058 -19.70 16.49 -2.11
N GLY A 1059 -20.47 16.16 -3.14
CA GLY A 1059 -21.91 16.40 -3.15
C GLY A 1059 -22.73 15.73 -4.25
N GLU A 1060 -22.17 14.75 -4.96
CA GLU A 1060 -22.88 14.10 -6.07
C GLU A 1060 -23.57 12.83 -5.58
N LEU A 1061 -24.84 12.69 -5.98
CA LEU A 1061 -25.67 11.53 -5.72
C LEU A 1061 -26.08 10.90 -7.06
N LEU A 1062 -25.88 9.60 -7.17
CA LEU A 1062 -26.30 8.76 -8.28
C LEU A 1062 -27.69 8.17 -7.99
N LEU A 1063 -28.59 8.33 -8.96
CA LEU A 1063 -29.96 7.82 -8.92
C LEU A 1063 -30.11 6.63 -9.86
N PHE A 1064 -30.70 5.54 -9.37
CA PHE A 1064 -30.96 4.33 -10.13
C PHE A 1064 -32.46 4.10 -10.32
N LEU A 1065 -32.82 3.36 -11.38
CA LEU A 1065 -34.20 3.07 -11.74
C LEU A 1065 -34.90 2.18 -10.70
N THR A 1066 -36.13 2.55 -10.33
CA THR A 1066 -37.14 1.63 -9.81
C THR A 1066 -37.63 0.71 -10.95
N THR A 1067 -37.83 -0.57 -10.65
CA THR A 1067 -38.08 -1.67 -11.61
C THR A 1067 -39.05 -1.37 -12.78
N TRP A 1068 -38.60 -1.76 -13.99
CA TRP A 1068 -39.35 -1.99 -15.25
C TRP A 1068 -40.83 -1.56 -15.30
N MET A 1069 -41.08 -0.37 -15.86
CA MET A 1069 -42.33 -0.11 -16.60
C MET A 1069 -42.00 0.37 -18.01
N SER A 1070 -42.47 -0.42 -18.98
CA SER A 1070 -42.29 -0.30 -20.42
C SER A 1070 -42.52 1.13 -20.95
N THR A 1071 -41.55 1.62 -21.72
CA THR A 1071 -41.55 2.86 -22.50
C THR A 1071 -42.67 2.92 -23.56
N THR A 1072 -43.34 1.80 -23.86
CA THR A 1072 -44.29 1.69 -24.98
C THR A 1072 -45.65 2.36 -24.71
N LEU A 1073 -45.99 2.67 -23.45
CA LEU A 1073 -47.27 3.31 -23.08
C LEU A 1073 -47.24 4.85 -23.07
N ARG A 1074 -46.07 5.49 -23.17
CA ARG A 1074 -45.93 6.95 -22.97
C ARG A 1074 -46.27 7.81 -24.19
N LEU A 1075 -46.13 7.28 -25.41
CA LEU A 1075 -46.33 8.08 -26.64
C LEU A 1075 -47.81 8.33 -26.98
N SER A 1076 -48.75 7.56 -26.44
CA SER A 1076 -50.18 7.71 -26.77
C SER A 1076 -50.91 8.80 -25.98
N SER A 1077 -50.41 9.19 -24.80
CA SER A 1077 -51.05 10.22 -23.95
C SER A 1077 -50.64 11.65 -24.32
N ILE A 1078 -49.44 11.83 -24.88
CA ILE A 1078 -48.89 13.16 -25.24
C ILE A 1078 -49.70 13.81 -26.39
N GLN A 1079 -50.26 13.02 -27.31
CA GLN A 1079 -51.12 13.52 -28.40
C GLN A 1079 -52.52 13.97 -27.96
N GLN A 1080 -52.91 13.79 -26.70
CA GLN A 1080 -54.21 14.23 -26.18
C GLN A 1080 -54.14 15.46 -25.27
N MET A 1081 -52.93 15.91 -24.87
CA MET A 1081 -52.74 17.08 -24.01
C MET A 1081 -52.10 18.30 -24.70
N MET A 1082 -51.45 18.13 -25.86
CA MET A 1082 -51.19 19.21 -26.82
C MET A 1082 -52.44 19.44 -27.68
#